data_AF-A0A4T0RXE0-F1
#
_entry.id   AF-A0A4T0RXE0-F1
#
_cell.length_a   1.000
_cell.length_b   1.000
_cell.length_c   1.000
_cell.angle_alpha   90.00
_cell.angle_beta   90.00
_cell.angle_gamma   90.00
#
_symmetry.space_group_name_H-M   'P 1'
#
loop_
_entity.id
_entity.type
_entity.pdbx_description
1 polymer ?
#
loop_
_entity_poly.entity_id
_entity_poly.type
_entity_poly.pdbx_seq_one_letter_code
_entity_poly.pdbx_strand_id
1 'polypeptide(L)'
;MFIASRELPIIKPGRVPSINELVGAINNLRALYTSTVAGIKVSNPTQGVEGWSSITANDDGKNVYAHDIPVEYEVESDDDTFERRWSSNWLTRFIAISEEWMAEVEGTEEFNTRERVVEMAAAALACVAGMSAAGPIDRTFSFISRDRFDIVMHDKTINGHQDVGAQTWGAAVHLSRLICRHPEYFGIKSGARLLEVGAGTGLVGIVAAKVIEQLGYKNTTEIILSDYLDDIIENLRKNVHNNGSETKTSVIHLDWTEPDKGLGKFDTMYGADVCYDLNHAYLLHKAASELLSKEGTFHILIALRRTHIGMKESVQDAFSGKFVQPDGDALCIDKEDYFDVEKGLGRADETGYIRKWHPLQRIWRQRRFVSKNSVLVRLLTRSKGFGMLPADGIGHEVLPPAQRVLEELSTRKALPKLEFIPLNAGFDYFRRSGVALPDETIEVMKSGVDGAMFGSVSSPSHKVTGYSSPIVALRKHLDLYANIRPVSTVDGKVDMVTVRENTECLYIKKEELDRLPDGTKVARATRQITQNASERIGKLAFEIALKRDKVRQSGGSSPHSEPSVWSIHKSNVLSVTDGLFRESIKAAHKSDERFDKVKLVEQLVDSFVYRMFREPQIFDVCVAPNLYGDIISDGAAALVGSLGVVPSINANDTFAMGEPVHGSAPDIAGKNIANPIASIRSAALMIEHMGYSDAAASIYKAVDEVLKEGKMLTPDLGGKSSTTDVQDAVLKAL
;
A
#
# COMPACT_ATOMS: atom_id res chain seq x y z
N MET A 1 42.05 14.42 -0.06
CA MET A 1 42.85 13.65 0.92
C MET A 1 43.29 12.36 0.21
N PHE A 2 44.51 12.36 -0.36
CA PHE A 2 45.04 11.36 -1.30
C PHE A 2 46.28 10.63 -0.72
N ILE A 3 46.21 10.07 0.49
CA ILE A 3 47.44 9.72 1.24
C ILE A 3 47.54 8.24 1.68
N ALA A 4 46.48 7.54 2.07
CA ALA A 4 46.67 6.20 2.67
C ALA A 4 47.01 5.07 1.68
N SER A 5 46.49 5.09 0.44
CA SER A 5 46.71 4.03 -0.56
C SER A 5 48.01 4.15 -1.35
N ARG A 6 48.55 5.38 -1.46
CA ARG A 6 49.82 5.69 -2.14
C ARG A 6 51.05 5.39 -1.28
N GLU A 7 50.87 5.26 0.03
CA GLU A 7 51.91 4.88 0.99
C GLU A 7 51.89 3.38 1.32
N LEU A 8 51.03 2.58 0.67
CA LEU A 8 51.01 1.14 0.87
C LEU A 8 52.31 0.52 0.35
N PRO A 9 53.04 -0.23 1.19
CA PRO A 9 54.32 -0.78 0.79
C PRO A 9 54.15 -1.85 -0.29
N ILE A 10 55.13 -2.01 -1.19
CA ILE A 10 55.02 -2.93 -2.33
C ILE A 10 55.05 -4.39 -1.84
N ILE A 11 54.10 -5.19 -2.30
CA ILE A 11 54.00 -6.62 -1.98
C ILE A 11 54.37 -7.45 -3.21
N LYS A 12 55.44 -8.24 -3.13
CA LYS A 12 55.90 -9.19 -4.15
C LYS A 12 56.52 -10.44 -3.48
N PRO A 13 56.46 -11.62 -4.12
CA PRO A 13 57.17 -12.81 -3.65
C PRO A 13 58.65 -12.53 -3.40
N GLY A 14 59.18 -12.95 -2.25
CA GLY A 14 60.57 -12.72 -1.83
C GLY A 14 60.90 -11.28 -1.40
N ARG A 15 59.93 -10.37 -1.35
CA ARG A 15 60.11 -8.99 -0.85
C ARG A 15 58.84 -8.53 -0.14
N VAL A 16 58.65 -9.04 1.08
CA VAL A 16 57.56 -8.64 1.98
C VAL A 16 58.04 -7.50 2.90
N PRO A 17 57.24 -6.43 3.10
CA PRO A 17 57.59 -5.33 4.01
C PRO A 17 57.75 -5.80 5.46
N SER A 18 58.37 -4.99 6.31
CA SER A 18 58.53 -5.33 7.73
C SER A 18 57.18 -5.41 8.45
N ILE A 19 57.12 -6.18 9.55
CA ILE A 19 55.92 -6.33 10.38
C ILE A 19 55.35 -4.96 10.78
N ASN A 20 56.19 -4.02 11.19
CA ASN A 20 55.75 -2.67 11.60
C ASN A 20 55.14 -1.87 10.45
N GLU A 21 55.68 -1.99 9.23
CA GLU A 21 55.13 -1.32 8.04
C GLU A 21 53.78 -1.92 7.64
N LEU A 22 53.65 -3.25 7.71
CA LEU A 22 52.39 -3.95 7.43
C LEU A 22 51.31 -3.58 8.46
N VAL A 23 51.64 -3.60 9.75
CA VAL A 23 50.71 -3.24 10.83
C VAL A 23 50.26 -1.79 10.70
N GLY A 24 51.18 -0.86 10.41
CA GLY A 24 50.86 0.55 10.18
C GLY A 24 49.91 0.74 8.99
N ALA A 25 50.21 0.10 7.86
CA ALA A 25 49.39 0.15 6.65
C ALA A 25 47.97 -0.41 6.89
N ILE A 26 47.87 -1.58 7.53
CA ILE A 26 46.59 -2.24 7.81
C ILE A 26 45.73 -1.43 8.79
N ASN A 27 46.33 -0.85 9.84
CA ASN A 27 45.61 -0.02 10.80
C ASN A 27 45.08 1.28 10.17
N ASN A 28 45.85 1.90 9.28
CA ASN A 28 45.40 3.08 8.53
C ASN A 28 44.20 2.73 7.63
N LEU A 29 44.25 1.61 6.91
CA LEU A 29 43.11 1.13 6.13
C LEU A 29 41.91 0.86 7.04
N ARG A 30 42.09 0.18 8.17
CA ARG A 30 41.01 -0.10 9.12
C ARG A 30 40.36 1.17 9.65
N ALA A 31 41.14 2.18 10.04
CA ALA A 31 40.65 3.48 10.51
C ALA A 31 39.85 4.24 9.43
N LEU A 32 40.24 4.10 8.15
CA LEU A 32 39.50 4.67 7.02
C LEU A 32 38.14 4.00 6.79
N TYR A 33 38.01 2.71 7.10
CA TYR A 33 36.82 1.91 6.77
C TYR A 33 35.99 1.45 7.98
N THR A 34 36.30 1.88 9.22
CA THR A 34 35.46 1.64 10.42
C THR A 34 34.76 2.92 10.90
N SER A 35 33.42 2.93 10.93
CA SER A 35 32.64 4.08 11.37
C SER A 35 32.36 4.07 12.87
N THR A 36 32.70 5.15 13.58
CA THR A 36 32.20 5.45 14.93
C THR A 36 30.91 6.26 14.80
N VAL A 37 29.77 5.74 15.26
CA VAL A 37 28.47 6.45 15.22
C VAL A 37 27.81 6.49 16.60
N ALA A 38 27.52 7.72 17.03
CA ALA A 38 26.53 8.16 18.02
C ALA A 38 26.11 7.17 19.15
N GLY A 39 26.81 7.23 20.29
CA GLY A 39 26.28 6.77 21.58
C GLY A 39 26.17 5.25 21.79
N ILE A 40 26.61 4.43 20.84
CA ILE A 40 26.71 2.97 20.98
C ILE A 40 28.08 2.63 21.56
N LYS A 41 28.12 2.02 22.77
CA LYS A 41 29.35 1.39 23.27
C LYS A 41 29.50 0.02 22.60
N VAL A 42 30.53 -0.13 21.77
CA VAL A 42 30.96 -1.41 21.21
C VAL A 42 32.11 -1.93 22.08
N SER A 43 31.87 -2.96 22.89
CA SER A 43 32.95 -3.69 23.57
C SER A 43 33.26 -4.95 22.78
N ASN A 44 34.47 -5.05 22.23
CA ASN A 44 34.96 -6.26 21.56
C ASN A 44 35.64 -7.17 22.60
N PRO A 45 35.12 -8.37 22.91
CA PRO A 45 35.72 -9.26 23.89
C PRO A 45 36.77 -10.16 23.21
N THR A 46 37.92 -9.58 22.87
CA THR A 46 39.17 -10.33 22.76
C THR A 46 40.15 -9.78 23.79
N GLN A 47 39.92 -10.11 25.06
CA GLN A 47 40.84 -9.79 26.15
C GLN A 47 41.96 -10.81 26.24
N GLY A 48 43.20 -10.33 26.37
CA GLY A 48 44.31 -11.19 26.76
C GLY A 48 45.73 -10.63 26.70
N VAL A 49 46.02 -9.34 26.89
CA VAL A 49 47.37 -8.85 27.26
C VAL A 49 47.28 -7.51 28.01
N GLU A 50 47.93 -7.39 29.18
CA GLU A 50 48.14 -6.11 29.87
C GLU A 50 48.98 -5.16 28.99
N GLY A 51 48.49 -3.93 28.78
CA GLY A 51 49.22 -2.87 28.06
C GLY A 51 48.50 -2.20 26.89
N TRP A 52 47.28 -2.62 26.53
CA TRP A 52 46.51 -2.01 25.45
C TRP A 52 45.40 -1.13 26.04
N SER A 53 45.59 0.19 25.97
CA SER A 53 44.72 1.17 26.59
C SER A 53 43.31 1.21 25.97
N SER A 54 42.34 1.14 26.87
CA SER A 54 41.07 1.85 26.78
C SER A 54 41.28 3.27 26.24
N ILE A 55 40.41 3.75 25.35
CA ILE A 55 40.17 5.19 25.29
C ILE A 55 39.44 5.55 26.59
N THR A 56 40.20 6.00 27.59
CA THR A 56 39.68 6.73 28.74
C THR A 56 39.07 8.03 28.22
N ALA A 57 37.75 8.16 28.29
CA ALA A 57 37.13 9.47 28.34
C ALA A 57 37.39 10.02 29.74
N ASN A 58 38.08 11.15 29.83
CA ASN A 58 38.42 11.79 31.09
C ASN A 58 37.15 12.10 31.93
N ASP A 59 37.20 11.69 33.19
CA ASP A 59 36.26 11.99 34.26
C ASP A 59 36.42 13.44 34.74
N ASP A 60 35.95 14.39 33.93
CA ASP A 60 35.88 15.79 34.30
C ASP A 60 34.52 16.33 33.85
N GLY A 61 33.53 16.32 34.75
CA GLY A 61 32.16 16.76 34.50
C GLY A 61 31.99 18.23 34.07
N LYS A 62 32.51 18.62 32.91
CA LYS A 62 32.31 19.91 32.26
C LYS A 62 32.02 19.68 30.78
N ASN A 63 30.77 19.92 30.41
CA ASN A 63 30.34 20.06 29.02
C ASN A 63 31.26 21.01 28.26
N VAL A 64 31.88 20.53 27.18
CA VAL A 64 32.41 21.36 26.11
C VAL A 64 31.88 20.78 24.81
N TYR A 65 30.84 21.41 24.26
CA TYR A 65 30.52 21.25 22.84
C TYR A 65 31.72 21.77 22.06
N ALA A 66 32.40 20.89 21.32
CA ALA A 66 33.45 21.32 20.43
C ALA A 66 32.83 22.21 19.35
N HIS A 67 33.17 23.50 19.45
CA HIS A 67 32.92 24.51 18.43
C HIS A 67 33.42 24.05 17.06
N ASP A 68 32.68 24.46 16.03
CA ASP A 68 33.03 24.40 14.62
C ASP A 68 34.52 24.72 14.38
N ILE A 69 35.30 23.69 14.04
CA ILE A 69 36.50 23.88 13.21
C ILE A 69 36.10 23.39 11.82
N PRO A 70 35.87 24.29 10.86
CA PRO A 70 35.54 23.90 9.50
C PRO A 70 36.80 23.31 8.86
N VAL A 71 36.79 22.01 8.60
CA VAL A 71 37.72 21.39 7.67
C VAL A 71 36.95 21.26 6.35
N GLU A 72 37.28 22.11 5.38
CA GLU A 72 36.73 22.03 4.02
C GLU A 72 37.33 20.80 3.31
N TYR A 73 36.46 19.89 2.85
CA TYR A 73 36.83 18.78 2.00
C TYR A 73 36.12 18.93 0.64
N GLU A 74 36.88 19.23 -0.41
CA GLU A 74 36.45 19.04 -1.79
C GLU A 74 36.67 17.56 -2.17
N VAL A 75 35.61 16.89 -2.63
CA VAL A 75 35.66 15.51 -3.14
C VAL A 75 34.95 15.50 -4.50
N GLU A 76 35.73 15.30 -5.58
CA GLU A 76 35.20 14.98 -6.91
C GLU A 76 34.72 13.51 -6.95
N SER A 77 33.67 13.25 -7.73
CA SER A 77 32.75 12.12 -7.54
C SER A 77 33.16 10.74 -8.09
N ASP A 78 34.41 10.55 -8.53
CA ASP A 78 34.91 9.28 -9.11
C ASP A 78 36.02 8.56 -8.29
N ASP A 79 36.49 9.18 -7.19
CA ASP A 79 37.72 8.74 -6.51
C ASP A 79 37.55 7.64 -5.44
N ASP A 80 36.38 7.52 -4.77
CA ASP A 80 36.15 6.51 -3.70
C ASP A 80 36.15 5.06 -4.23
N THR A 81 35.67 4.87 -5.46
CA THR A 81 35.70 3.57 -6.17
C THR A 81 37.12 3.10 -6.50
N PHE A 82 38.04 4.04 -6.76
CA PHE A 82 39.44 3.73 -7.02
C PHE A 82 40.18 3.31 -5.75
N GLU A 83 40.02 4.08 -4.67
CA GLU A 83 40.67 3.85 -3.37
C GLU A 83 40.29 2.49 -2.76
N ARG A 84 39.00 2.12 -2.79
CA ARG A 84 38.53 0.81 -2.34
C ARG A 84 39.08 -0.33 -3.19
N ARG A 85 39.07 -0.18 -4.52
CA ARG A 85 39.59 -1.21 -5.43
C ARG A 85 41.10 -1.41 -5.25
N TRP A 86 41.85 -0.33 -5.06
CA TRP A 86 43.27 -0.37 -4.80
C TRP A 86 43.61 -1.04 -3.46
N SER A 87 42.92 -0.62 -2.38
CA SER A 87 43.07 -1.19 -1.04
C SER A 87 42.73 -2.69 -1.00
N SER A 88 41.64 -3.08 -1.67
CA SER A 88 41.20 -4.47 -1.80
C SER A 88 42.23 -5.33 -2.55
N ASN A 89 42.76 -4.84 -3.68
CA ASN A 89 43.80 -5.53 -4.44
C ASN A 89 45.10 -5.68 -3.65
N TRP A 90 45.48 -4.67 -2.86
CA TRP A 90 46.69 -4.72 -2.04
C TRP A 90 46.59 -5.76 -0.93
N LEU A 91 45.50 -5.75 -0.16
CA LEU A 91 45.25 -6.73 0.91
C LEU A 91 45.12 -8.16 0.36
N THR A 92 44.44 -8.33 -0.79
CA THR A 92 44.32 -9.64 -1.44
C THR A 92 45.68 -10.18 -1.86
N ARG A 93 46.57 -9.33 -2.38
CA ARG A 93 47.94 -9.73 -2.74
C ARG A 93 48.78 -10.13 -1.53
N PHE A 94 48.64 -9.42 -0.41
CA PHE A 94 49.32 -9.79 0.83
C PHE A 94 48.90 -11.19 1.30
N ILE A 95 47.60 -11.42 1.37
CA ILE A 95 47.02 -12.69 1.82
C ILE A 95 47.45 -13.82 0.88
N ALA A 96 47.46 -13.59 -0.44
CA ALA A 96 47.87 -14.58 -1.42
C ALA A 96 49.33 -15.04 -1.29
N ILE A 97 50.23 -14.20 -0.75
CA ILE A 97 51.63 -14.58 -0.50
C ILE A 97 51.91 -14.90 0.97
N SER A 98 50.89 -14.88 1.83
CA SER A 98 51.06 -15.02 3.27
C SER A 98 51.51 -16.43 3.67
N GLU A 99 51.09 -17.47 2.96
CA GLU A 99 51.55 -18.85 3.22
C GLU A 99 53.06 -18.99 3.03
N GLU A 100 53.61 -18.44 1.95
CA GLU A 100 55.06 -18.43 1.71
C GLU A 100 55.81 -17.58 2.75
N TRP A 101 55.24 -16.43 3.14
CA TRP A 101 55.82 -15.53 4.15
C TRP A 101 55.78 -16.10 5.58
N MET A 102 54.78 -16.94 5.87
CA MET A 102 54.64 -17.65 7.15
C MET A 102 55.58 -18.85 7.23
N ALA A 103 55.75 -19.59 6.12
CA ALA A 103 56.63 -20.75 6.04
C ALA A 103 58.11 -20.40 6.34
N GLU A 104 58.55 -19.17 6.06
CA GLU A 104 59.91 -18.69 6.36
C GLU A 104 60.26 -18.71 7.86
N VAL A 105 59.26 -18.64 8.74
CA VAL A 105 59.44 -18.50 10.20
C VAL A 105 58.74 -19.60 10.99
N GLU A 106 58.30 -20.67 10.31
CA GLU A 106 57.60 -21.79 10.92
C GLU A 106 58.47 -22.45 12.00
N GLY A 107 57.92 -22.55 13.22
CA GLY A 107 58.64 -23.07 14.39
C GLY A 107 59.52 -22.05 15.15
N THR A 108 59.46 -20.76 14.79
CA THR A 108 60.14 -19.67 15.53
C THR A 108 59.15 -18.84 16.36
N GLU A 109 59.64 -18.04 17.31
CA GLU A 109 58.80 -17.11 18.10
C GLU A 109 58.11 -16.03 17.23
N GLU A 110 58.62 -15.77 16.03
CA GLU A 110 58.09 -14.78 15.09
C GLU A 110 56.80 -15.26 14.39
N PHE A 111 56.55 -16.58 14.36
CA PHE A 111 55.40 -17.19 13.67
C PHE A 111 54.06 -16.61 14.13
N ASN A 112 53.82 -16.60 15.45
CA ASN A 112 52.58 -16.08 16.04
C ASN A 112 52.37 -14.58 15.75
N THR A 113 53.45 -13.83 15.57
CA THR A 113 53.37 -12.40 15.26
C THR A 113 52.99 -12.19 13.80
N ARG A 114 53.56 -12.96 12.86
CA ARG A 114 53.19 -12.90 11.45
C ARG A 114 51.76 -13.39 11.20
N GLU A 115 51.34 -14.46 11.89
CA GLU A 115 49.96 -14.99 11.81
C GLU A 115 48.91 -13.90 12.12
N ARG A 116 49.13 -13.14 13.19
CA ARG A 116 48.25 -12.02 13.57
C ARG A 116 48.21 -10.91 12.53
N VAL A 117 49.30 -10.62 11.83
CA VAL A 117 49.31 -9.62 10.75
C VAL A 117 48.46 -10.08 9.56
N VAL A 118 48.48 -11.38 9.25
CA VAL A 118 47.62 -11.98 8.21
C VAL A 118 46.14 -11.90 8.59
N GLU A 119 45.80 -12.20 9.84
CA GLU A 119 44.44 -12.04 10.37
C GLU A 119 43.95 -10.58 10.31
N MET A 120 44.82 -9.63 10.69
CA MET A 120 44.52 -8.20 10.59
C MET A 120 44.26 -7.76 9.15
N ALA A 121 45.02 -8.26 8.18
CA ALA A 121 44.83 -7.96 6.77
C ALA A 121 43.53 -8.55 6.22
N ALA A 122 43.18 -9.77 6.60
CA ALA A 122 41.91 -10.41 6.23
C ALA A 122 40.70 -9.63 6.79
N ALA A 123 40.78 -9.20 8.05
CA ALA A 123 39.74 -8.37 8.67
C ALA A 123 39.58 -7.01 7.96
N ALA A 124 40.69 -6.35 7.62
CA ALA A 124 40.67 -5.11 6.85
C ALA A 124 40.10 -5.31 5.44
N LEU A 125 40.39 -6.43 4.77
CA LEU A 125 39.93 -6.72 3.41
C LEU A 125 38.41 -6.86 3.37
N ALA A 126 37.85 -7.54 4.36
CA ALA A 126 36.41 -7.66 4.49
C ALA A 126 35.74 -6.30 4.75
N CYS A 127 36.29 -5.45 5.62
CA CYS A 127 35.81 -4.09 5.83
C CYS A 127 35.83 -3.26 4.52
N VAL A 128 36.89 -3.38 3.71
CA VAL A 128 37.00 -2.72 2.40
C VAL A 128 35.94 -3.23 1.42
N ALA A 129 35.68 -4.54 1.44
CA ALA A 129 34.72 -5.24 0.57
C ALA A 129 33.25 -5.06 1.00
N GLY A 130 32.97 -4.34 2.10
CA GLY A 130 31.61 -4.14 2.61
C GLY A 130 31.02 -5.39 3.28
N MET A 131 31.84 -6.39 3.59
CA MET A 131 31.48 -7.55 4.39
C MET A 131 31.92 -7.29 5.84
N SER A 132 31.03 -7.45 6.83
CA SER A 132 31.48 -7.33 8.22
C SER A 132 32.35 -8.54 8.58
N ALA A 133 33.69 -8.41 8.57
CA ALA A 133 34.58 -9.36 9.25
C ALA A 133 34.60 -9.20 10.77
N ALA A 134 33.83 -8.26 11.32
CA ALA A 134 33.53 -8.27 12.74
C ALA A 134 32.81 -9.59 13.04
N GLY A 135 33.37 -10.37 13.97
CA GLY A 135 32.70 -11.57 14.48
C GLY A 135 31.33 -11.26 15.10
N PRO A 136 30.75 -12.21 15.84
CA PRO A 136 29.58 -11.92 16.67
C PRO A 136 29.88 -10.72 17.59
N ILE A 137 28.95 -9.77 17.70
CA ILE A 137 29.09 -8.62 18.62
C ILE A 137 27.89 -8.53 19.56
N ASP A 138 28.13 -8.05 20.78
CA ASP A 138 27.07 -7.65 21.68
C ASP A 138 26.88 -6.13 21.60
N ARG A 139 25.66 -5.68 21.31
CA ARG A 139 25.28 -4.26 21.28
C ARG A 139 24.31 -3.93 22.40
N THR A 140 24.58 -2.85 23.13
CA THR A 140 23.67 -2.35 24.16
C THR A 140 22.83 -1.20 23.61
N PHE A 141 21.51 -1.31 23.72
CA PHE A 141 20.52 -0.32 23.36
C PHE A 141 19.84 0.24 24.61
N SER A 142 19.93 1.55 24.83
CA SER A 142 19.21 2.22 25.93
C SER A 142 17.85 2.72 25.49
N PHE A 143 16.82 2.42 26.28
CA PHE A 143 15.45 2.89 26.09
C PHE A 143 14.96 3.62 27.34
N ILE A 144 13.96 4.48 27.16
CA ILE A 144 13.29 5.21 28.24
C ILE A 144 11.79 5.06 28.00
N SER A 145 11.08 4.43 28.94
CA SER A 145 9.63 4.46 29.03
C SER A 145 9.21 5.20 30.31
N ARG A 146 8.82 4.51 31.39
CA ARG A 146 8.70 5.13 32.73
C ARG A 146 10.09 5.32 33.34
N ASP A 147 10.90 4.27 33.30
CA ASP A 147 12.28 4.27 33.76
C ASP A 147 13.23 3.92 32.60
N ARG A 148 14.50 4.30 32.73
CA ARG A 148 15.55 3.92 31.78
C ARG A 148 15.92 2.44 31.97
N PHE A 149 16.09 1.73 30.87
CA PHE A 149 16.60 0.36 30.85
C PHE A 149 17.46 0.11 29.61
N ASP A 150 18.34 -0.88 29.70
CA ASP A 150 19.27 -1.26 28.64
C ASP A 150 18.97 -2.68 28.18
N ILE A 151 19.06 -2.89 26.86
CA ILE A 151 18.89 -4.19 26.20
C ILE A 151 20.20 -4.55 25.49
N VAL A 152 20.75 -5.72 25.77
CA VAL A 152 21.97 -6.24 25.14
C VAL A 152 21.60 -7.27 24.09
N MET A 153 21.88 -6.98 22.82
CA MET A 153 21.60 -7.88 21.69
C MET A 153 22.88 -8.51 21.17
N HIS A 154 22.87 -9.83 21.04
CA HIS A 154 23.90 -10.59 20.36
C HIS A 154 23.59 -10.67 18.86
N ASP A 155 24.41 -10.00 18.05
CA ASP A 155 24.33 -10.04 16.58
C ASP A 155 25.42 -10.97 16.03
N LYS A 156 25.02 -12.10 15.40
CA LYS A 156 25.94 -13.07 14.78
C LYS A 156 26.55 -12.51 13.48
N THR A 157 27.71 -13.00 13.07
CA THR A 157 28.33 -12.63 11.77
C THR A 157 27.42 -12.98 10.59
N ILE A 158 27.35 -12.12 9.58
CA ILE A 158 26.64 -12.42 8.32
C ILE A 158 27.59 -13.24 7.42
N ASN A 159 27.24 -14.50 7.14
CA ASN A 159 27.96 -15.34 6.21
C ASN A 159 27.17 -15.59 4.90
N GLY A 160 25.89 -15.21 4.84
CA GLY A 160 25.04 -15.24 3.64
C GLY A 160 23.66 -14.57 3.81
N HIS A 161 22.81 -14.64 2.78
CA HIS A 161 21.46 -14.05 2.78
C HIS A 161 20.49 -14.67 3.81
N GLN A 162 20.78 -15.87 4.32
CA GLN A 162 19.99 -16.54 5.35
C GLN A 162 20.32 -16.04 6.77
N ASP A 163 21.47 -15.38 6.97
CA ASP A 163 21.93 -14.87 8.28
C ASP A 163 21.45 -13.45 8.59
N VAL A 164 20.65 -12.87 7.68
CA VAL A 164 20.24 -11.47 7.71
C VAL A 164 19.29 -11.17 8.88
N GLY A 165 18.55 -12.17 9.34
CA GLY A 165 17.72 -12.12 10.55
C GLY A 165 18.52 -12.16 11.86
N ALA A 166 19.82 -12.48 11.83
CA ALA A 166 20.67 -12.56 13.02
C ALA A 166 21.25 -11.19 13.42
N GLN A 167 20.76 -10.11 12.81
CA GLN A 167 21.24 -8.75 12.95
C GLN A 167 20.10 -7.82 13.35
N THR A 168 20.36 -6.94 14.33
CA THR A 168 19.34 -5.97 14.76
C THR A 168 19.29 -4.77 13.79
N TRP A 169 18.14 -4.62 13.14
CA TRP A 169 17.82 -3.58 12.14
C TRP A 169 17.30 -2.27 12.78
N GLY A 170 17.55 -1.12 12.13
CA GLY A 170 17.09 0.19 12.62
C GLY A 170 15.56 0.32 12.72
N ALA A 171 14.82 -0.42 11.89
CA ALA A 171 13.38 -0.57 11.98
C ALA A 171 12.92 -1.09 13.36
N ALA A 172 13.59 -2.11 13.89
CA ALA A 172 13.30 -2.69 15.20
C ALA A 172 13.59 -1.69 16.33
N VAL A 173 14.71 -0.95 16.23
CA VAL A 173 15.05 0.13 17.17
C VAL A 173 14.00 1.23 17.17
N HIS A 174 13.53 1.62 15.98
CA HIS A 174 12.53 2.68 15.84
C HIS A 174 11.17 2.24 16.41
N LEU A 175 10.68 1.05 16.05
CA LEU A 175 9.43 0.51 16.60
C LEU A 175 9.50 0.38 18.12
N SER A 176 10.63 -0.09 18.66
CA SER A 176 10.88 -0.17 20.10
C SER A 176 10.80 1.19 20.80
N ARG A 177 11.36 2.25 20.21
CA ARG A 177 11.24 3.63 20.72
C ARG A 177 9.80 4.12 20.71
N LEU A 178 9.02 3.80 19.68
CA LEU A 178 7.61 4.17 19.58
C LEU A 178 6.76 3.45 20.65
N ILE A 179 7.01 2.15 20.87
CA ILE A 179 6.38 1.37 21.95
C ILE A 179 6.67 1.99 23.31
N CYS A 180 7.92 2.37 23.60
CA CYS A 180 8.27 3.01 24.87
C CYS A 180 7.53 4.34 25.11
N ARG A 181 7.31 5.12 24.05
CA ARG A 181 6.64 6.43 24.10
C ARG A 181 5.12 6.34 24.18
N HIS A 182 4.52 5.35 23.51
CA HIS A 182 3.08 5.22 23.37
C HIS A 182 2.60 3.77 23.60
N PRO A 183 2.86 3.16 24.77
CA PRO A 183 2.64 1.73 24.98
C PRO A 183 1.20 1.28 24.75
N GLU A 184 0.21 2.08 25.17
CA GLU A 184 -1.21 1.78 24.98
C GLU A 184 -1.62 1.77 23.49
N TYR A 185 -1.07 2.69 22.69
CA TYR A 185 -1.33 2.74 21.24
C TYR A 185 -0.79 1.50 20.53
N PHE A 186 0.33 0.97 21.02
CA PHE A 186 0.92 -0.29 20.57
C PHE A 186 0.38 -1.51 21.33
N GLY A 187 -0.81 -1.42 21.94
CA GLY A 187 -1.53 -2.58 22.46
C GLY A 187 -1.03 -3.16 23.78
N ILE A 188 -0.09 -2.50 24.47
CA ILE A 188 0.36 -2.93 25.79
C ILE A 188 -0.69 -2.55 26.84
N LYS A 189 -1.49 -3.54 27.26
CA LYS A 189 -2.52 -3.44 28.30
C LYS A 189 -2.53 -4.70 29.18
N SER A 190 -3.14 -4.62 30.36
CA SER A 190 -3.34 -5.78 31.23
C SER A 190 -4.21 -6.83 30.53
N GLY A 191 -3.81 -8.10 30.63
CA GLY A 191 -4.55 -9.22 30.01
C GLY A 191 -4.19 -9.48 28.55
N ALA A 192 -3.37 -8.64 27.91
CA ALA A 192 -3.09 -8.76 26.47
C ALA A 192 -2.17 -9.94 26.15
N ARG A 193 -2.39 -10.56 24.98
CA ARG A 193 -1.48 -11.50 24.34
C ARG A 193 -0.81 -10.85 23.15
N LEU A 194 0.52 -10.77 23.16
CA LEU A 194 1.30 -10.09 22.13
C LEU A 194 2.16 -11.08 21.33
N LEU A 195 2.33 -10.84 20.03
CA LEU A 195 3.17 -11.64 19.14
C LEU A 195 4.09 -10.75 18.30
N GLU A 196 5.40 -10.98 18.34
CA GLU A 196 6.34 -10.46 17.35
C GLU A 196 6.54 -11.52 16.26
N VAL A 197 6.21 -11.19 15.01
CA VAL A 197 6.46 -12.04 13.84
C VAL A 197 7.73 -11.59 13.12
N GLY A 198 8.57 -12.55 12.72
CA GLY A 198 9.86 -12.25 12.08
C GLY A 198 10.76 -11.44 13.00
N ALA A 199 10.87 -11.87 14.26
CA ALA A 199 11.52 -11.13 15.32
C ALA A 199 13.02 -10.92 15.08
N GLY A 200 13.66 -11.75 14.25
CA GLY A 200 15.10 -11.69 14.01
C GLY A 200 15.87 -11.84 15.32
N THR A 201 16.50 -10.76 15.79
CA THR A 201 17.21 -10.76 17.06
C THR A 201 16.30 -10.64 18.29
N GLY A 202 15.06 -10.15 18.13
CA GLY A 202 14.03 -10.06 19.18
C GLY A 202 13.93 -8.72 19.90
N LEU A 203 14.54 -7.66 19.37
CA LEU A 203 14.61 -6.37 20.06
C LEU A 203 13.21 -5.81 20.42
N VAL A 204 12.24 -5.88 19.51
CA VAL A 204 10.91 -5.27 19.72
C VAL A 204 10.18 -5.99 20.85
N GLY A 205 10.15 -7.33 20.83
CA GLY A 205 9.48 -8.13 21.85
C GLY A 205 10.15 -8.04 23.21
N ILE A 206 11.49 -8.01 23.28
CA ILE A 206 12.22 -7.83 24.54
C ILE A 206 11.93 -6.44 25.13
N VAL A 207 11.90 -5.39 24.31
CA VAL A 207 11.54 -4.03 24.76
C VAL A 207 10.10 -3.97 25.24
N ALA A 208 9.16 -4.56 24.51
CA ALA A 208 7.77 -4.64 24.93
C ALA A 208 7.62 -5.38 26.26
N ALA A 209 8.37 -6.47 26.50
CA ALA A 209 8.38 -7.20 27.76
C ALA A 209 8.82 -6.33 28.95
N LYS A 210 9.87 -5.50 28.79
CA LYS A 210 10.32 -4.53 29.80
C LYS A 210 9.30 -3.42 30.05
N VAL A 211 8.64 -2.95 29.00
CA VAL A 211 7.58 -1.94 29.14
C VAL A 211 6.36 -2.52 29.88
N ILE A 212 5.99 -3.77 29.62
CA ILE A 212 4.95 -4.51 30.35
C ILE A 212 5.27 -4.58 31.86
N GLU A 213 6.53 -4.82 32.23
CA GLU A 213 6.98 -4.80 33.63
C GLU A 213 6.79 -3.44 34.28
N GLN A 214 7.28 -2.38 33.64
CA GLN A 214 7.18 -1.01 34.16
C GLN A 214 5.74 -0.52 34.31
N LEU A 215 4.82 -1.05 33.49
CA LEU A 215 3.39 -0.75 33.58
C LEU A 215 2.66 -1.59 34.64
N GLY A 216 3.32 -2.60 35.22
CA GLY A 216 2.74 -3.47 36.25
C GLY A 216 1.90 -4.62 35.70
N TYR A 217 2.05 -4.96 34.42
CA TYR A 217 1.22 -5.97 33.73
C TYR A 217 1.88 -7.35 33.61
N LYS A 218 3.08 -7.53 34.17
CA LYS A 218 3.92 -8.75 34.09
C LYS A 218 3.20 -10.08 34.38
N ASN A 219 2.20 -10.09 35.25
CA ASN A 219 1.46 -11.30 35.64
C ASN A 219 0.19 -11.55 34.80
N THR A 220 -0.22 -10.57 34.00
CA THR A 220 -1.49 -10.62 33.24
C THR A 220 -1.27 -10.66 31.74
N THR A 221 -0.08 -10.28 31.28
CA THR A 221 0.20 -10.04 29.87
C THR A 221 1.36 -10.94 29.45
N GLU A 222 1.26 -11.56 28.27
CA GLU A 222 2.33 -12.40 27.71
C GLU A 222 2.77 -11.87 26.36
N ILE A 223 4.05 -12.10 26.04
CA ILE A 223 4.59 -11.82 24.71
C ILE A 223 5.32 -13.05 24.15
N ILE A 224 5.03 -13.34 22.90
CA ILE A 224 5.61 -14.43 22.14
C ILE A 224 6.44 -13.84 21.01
N LEU A 225 7.70 -14.25 20.89
CA LEU A 225 8.57 -13.86 19.79
C LEU A 225 8.69 -15.04 18.83
N SER A 226 8.60 -14.78 17.53
CA SER A 226 8.60 -15.83 16.53
C SER A 226 9.43 -15.49 15.31
N ASP A 227 10.02 -16.53 14.73
CA ASP A 227 10.71 -16.49 13.44
C ASP A 227 10.45 -17.79 12.67
N TYR A 228 10.67 -17.77 11.36
CA TYR A 228 10.46 -18.93 10.48
C TYR A 228 11.79 -19.66 10.17
N LEU A 229 12.93 -19.09 10.54
CA LEU A 229 14.25 -19.66 10.32
C LEU A 229 14.80 -20.31 11.60
N ASP A 230 15.07 -21.62 11.57
CA ASP A 230 15.60 -22.38 12.72
C ASP A 230 16.89 -21.77 13.31
N ASP A 231 17.82 -21.32 12.45
CA ASP A 231 19.09 -20.72 12.88
C ASP A 231 18.93 -19.38 13.62
N ILE A 232 17.84 -18.67 13.32
CA ILE A 232 17.46 -17.41 13.98
C ILE A 232 16.81 -17.69 15.33
N ILE A 233 15.97 -18.73 15.43
CA ILE A 233 15.29 -19.12 16.67
C ILE A 233 16.28 -19.39 17.81
N GLU A 234 17.41 -20.03 17.52
CA GLU A 234 18.44 -20.27 18.52
C GLU A 234 19.05 -18.95 19.06
N ASN A 235 19.39 -18.01 18.16
CA ASN A 235 19.93 -16.71 18.56
C ASN A 235 18.90 -15.87 19.32
N LEU A 236 17.64 -15.91 18.88
CA LEU A 236 16.52 -15.23 19.50
C LEU A 236 16.30 -15.71 20.95
N ARG A 237 16.33 -17.02 21.19
CA ARG A 237 16.27 -17.59 22.55
C ARG A 237 17.41 -17.09 23.44
N LYS A 238 18.62 -17.02 22.89
CA LYS A 238 19.79 -16.49 23.60
C LYS A 238 19.59 -15.02 23.98
N ASN A 239 19.12 -14.19 23.06
CA ASN A 239 18.85 -12.76 23.33
C ASN A 239 17.74 -12.56 24.37
N VAL A 240 16.64 -13.33 24.28
CA VAL A 240 15.57 -13.30 25.29
C VAL A 240 16.11 -13.69 26.66
N HIS A 241 16.92 -14.76 26.74
CA HIS A 241 17.53 -15.21 27.99
C HIS A 241 18.49 -14.16 28.58
N ASN A 242 19.36 -13.57 27.75
CA ASN A 242 20.37 -12.60 28.19
C ASN A 242 19.77 -11.31 28.77
N ASN A 243 18.61 -10.89 28.26
CA ASN A 243 17.97 -9.66 28.72
C ASN A 243 17.06 -9.85 29.92
N GLY A 244 16.56 -11.09 30.10
CA GLY A 244 15.66 -11.50 31.18
C GLY A 244 14.34 -10.70 31.20
N SER A 245 13.26 -11.30 31.66
CA SER A 245 12.03 -10.54 31.91
C SER A 245 11.20 -11.22 32.99
N GLU A 246 10.59 -10.43 33.87
CA GLU A 246 9.52 -10.89 34.76
C GLU A 246 8.21 -11.11 34.01
N THR A 247 8.05 -10.50 32.84
CA THR A 247 6.92 -10.76 31.93
C THR A 247 7.09 -12.12 31.27
N LYS A 248 5.99 -12.89 31.20
CA LYS A 248 5.95 -14.18 30.50
C LYS A 248 6.34 -14.00 29.02
N THR A 249 7.58 -14.36 28.69
CA THR A 249 8.19 -14.20 27.37
C THR A 249 8.56 -15.57 26.82
N SER A 250 8.14 -15.92 25.60
CA SER A 250 8.44 -17.21 24.99
C SER A 250 8.87 -17.06 23.52
N VAL A 251 9.62 -18.04 23.02
CA VAL A 251 10.13 -18.05 21.64
C VAL A 251 9.62 -19.30 20.91
N ILE A 252 8.97 -19.11 19.76
CA ILE A 252 8.39 -20.19 18.96
C ILE A 252 8.89 -20.13 17.51
N HIS A 253 8.93 -21.28 16.84
CA HIS A 253 9.06 -21.34 15.40
C HIS A 253 7.68 -21.15 14.75
N LEU A 254 7.52 -20.16 13.90
CA LEU A 254 6.26 -19.85 13.21
C LEU A 254 6.48 -19.82 11.70
N ASP A 255 5.87 -20.77 11.01
CA ASP A 255 5.79 -20.76 9.55
C ASP A 255 4.59 -19.91 9.13
N TRP A 256 4.82 -18.83 8.38
CA TRP A 256 3.73 -17.94 7.94
C TRP A 256 2.84 -18.58 6.87
N THR A 257 3.31 -19.64 6.20
CA THR A 257 2.50 -20.41 5.25
C THR A 257 1.48 -21.29 5.95
N GLU A 258 1.75 -21.73 7.19
CA GLU A 258 0.86 -22.55 8.02
C GLU A 258 0.93 -22.09 9.50
N PRO A 259 0.33 -20.94 9.83
CA PRO A 259 0.55 -20.27 11.10
C PRO A 259 -0.21 -20.88 12.29
N ASP A 260 -1.33 -21.58 12.08
CA ASP A 260 -2.08 -22.19 13.18
C ASP A 260 -1.55 -23.57 13.62
N LYS A 261 -0.89 -23.58 14.79
CA LYS A 261 -0.46 -24.77 15.53
C LYS A 261 -1.11 -24.88 16.93
N GLY A 262 -2.26 -24.25 17.15
CA GLY A 262 -2.91 -24.18 18.46
C GLY A 262 -2.40 -23.06 19.38
N LEU A 263 -1.88 -21.97 18.80
CA LEU A 263 -1.36 -20.80 19.53
C LEU A 263 -2.47 -19.90 20.12
N GLY A 264 -3.69 -20.05 19.63
CA GLY A 264 -4.82 -19.17 19.94
C GLY A 264 -4.66 -17.77 19.32
N LYS A 265 -5.48 -16.82 19.78
CA LYS A 265 -5.53 -15.46 19.25
C LYS A 265 -4.67 -14.46 20.04
N PHE A 266 -4.17 -13.43 19.38
CA PHE A 266 -3.35 -12.34 19.92
C PHE A 266 -4.06 -10.99 19.79
N ASP A 267 -3.99 -10.17 20.84
CA ASP A 267 -4.53 -8.82 20.86
C ASP A 267 -3.63 -7.83 20.11
N THR A 268 -2.35 -8.14 19.98
CA THR A 268 -1.41 -7.29 19.27
C THR A 268 -0.34 -8.11 18.58
N MET A 269 -0.08 -7.76 17.33
CA MET A 269 1.05 -8.27 16.57
C MET A 269 2.03 -7.14 16.23
N TYR A 270 3.32 -7.46 16.21
CA TYR A 270 4.39 -6.56 15.77
C TYR A 270 5.20 -7.21 14.65
N GLY A 271 5.59 -6.43 13.65
CA GLY A 271 6.56 -6.81 12.62
C GLY A 271 7.46 -5.64 12.28
N ALA A 272 8.78 -5.81 12.41
CA ALA A 272 9.76 -4.79 12.08
C ALA A 272 10.66 -5.27 10.94
N ASP A 273 10.57 -4.60 9.78
CA ASP A 273 11.31 -4.93 8.56
C ASP A 273 11.08 -6.37 8.07
N VAL A 274 9.85 -6.86 8.14
CA VAL A 274 9.51 -8.27 7.84
C VAL A 274 9.21 -8.55 6.35
N CYS A 275 9.10 -7.51 5.52
CA CYS A 275 8.76 -7.61 4.10
C CYS A 275 10.00 -7.45 3.21
N TYR A 276 10.54 -8.57 2.72
CA TYR A 276 11.74 -8.61 1.86
C TYR A 276 11.42 -9.03 0.42
N ASP A 277 10.33 -9.76 0.21
CA ASP A 277 9.78 -10.15 -1.09
C ASP A 277 8.32 -9.70 -1.22
N LEU A 278 7.83 -9.52 -2.45
CA LEU A 278 6.45 -9.13 -2.73
C LEU A 278 5.44 -10.10 -2.09
N ASN A 279 5.78 -11.38 -1.94
CA ASN A 279 4.90 -12.38 -1.33
C ASN A 279 4.84 -12.30 0.20
N HIS A 280 5.84 -11.71 0.87
CA HIS A 280 5.87 -11.67 2.33
C HIS A 280 4.66 -10.93 2.91
N ALA A 281 4.19 -9.87 2.24
CA ALA A 281 3.00 -9.15 2.66
C ALA A 281 1.76 -10.07 2.74
N TYR A 282 1.58 -10.98 1.77
CA TYR A 282 0.47 -11.93 1.76
C TYR A 282 0.64 -13.04 2.80
N LEU A 283 1.87 -13.49 3.06
CA LEU A 283 2.16 -14.47 4.12
C LEU A 283 1.88 -13.87 5.51
N LEU A 284 2.30 -12.63 5.73
CA LEU A 284 2.00 -11.89 6.96
C LEU A 284 0.50 -11.64 7.10
N HIS A 285 -0.19 -11.34 6.00
CA HIS A 285 -1.65 -11.25 6.00
C HIS A 285 -2.29 -12.58 6.45
N LYS A 286 -1.85 -13.72 5.90
CA LYS A 286 -2.34 -15.04 6.29
C LYS A 286 -2.12 -15.29 7.79
N ALA A 287 -0.89 -15.08 8.27
CA ALA A 287 -0.55 -15.21 9.68
C ALA A 287 -1.41 -14.32 10.57
N ALA A 288 -1.57 -13.04 10.23
CA ALA A 288 -2.41 -12.13 10.98
C ALA A 288 -3.89 -12.52 10.94
N SER A 289 -4.38 -13.06 9.83
CA SER A 289 -5.77 -13.51 9.73
C SER A 289 -6.08 -14.68 10.64
N GLU A 290 -5.14 -15.62 10.78
CA GLU A 290 -5.32 -16.78 11.63
C GLU A 290 -5.03 -16.49 13.11
N LEU A 291 -4.08 -15.60 13.40
CA LEU A 291 -3.58 -15.38 14.76
C LEU A 291 -4.08 -14.12 15.45
N LEU A 292 -4.55 -13.09 14.73
CA LEU A 292 -5.03 -11.85 15.35
C LEU A 292 -6.46 -12.05 15.93
N SER A 293 -6.72 -11.45 17.09
CA SER A 293 -8.05 -11.40 17.69
C SER A 293 -8.95 -10.39 16.97
N LYS A 294 -10.26 -10.47 17.21
CA LYS A 294 -11.27 -9.64 16.56
C LYS A 294 -11.14 -8.14 16.83
N GLU A 295 -10.51 -7.74 17.93
CA GLU A 295 -10.20 -6.33 18.24
C GLU A 295 -8.69 -6.07 18.19
N GLY A 296 -7.94 -6.99 17.59
CA GLY A 296 -6.49 -6.96 17.61
C GLY A 296 -5.92 -5.94 16.65
N THR A 297 -4.75 -5.42 17.00
CA THR A 297 -3.96 -4.54 16.12
C THR A 297 -2.73 -5.25 15.60
N PHE A 298 -2.40 -5.05 14.32
CA PHE A 298 -1.10 -5.45 13.79
C PHE A 298 -0.32 -4.20 13.37
N HIS A 299 0.84 -4.01 13.99
CA HIS A 299 1.75 -2.90 13.70
C HIS A 299 2.94 -3.42 12.87
N ILE A 300 3.03 -2.97 11.62
CA ILE A 300 4.10 -3.36 10.70
C ILE A 300 4.91 -2.13 10.34
N LEU A 301 6.21 -2.17 10.57
CA LEU A 301 7.13 -1.12 10.16
C LEU A 301 7.97 -1.62 8.97
N ILE A 302 7.79 -1.00 7.82
CA ILE A 302 8.41 -1.41 6.55
C ILE A 302 9.46 -0.38 6.13
N ALA A 303 10.68 -0.85 5.87
CA ALA A 303 11.73 -0.03 5.28
C ALA A 303 11.54 0.08 3.75
N LEU A 304 11.34 1.30 3.26
CA LEU A 304 11.21 1.60 1.83
C LEU A 304 12.61 1.76 1.22
N ARG A 305 13.13 0.68 0.63
CA ARG A 305 14.45 0.63 -0.02
C ARG A 305 14.31 0.88 -1.53
N ARG A 306 15.31 1.50 -2.17
CA ARG A 306 15.31 1.72 -3.64
C ARG A 306 15.23 0.42 -4.45
N THR A 307 15.67 -0.68 -3.87
CA THR A 307 15.63 -2.04 -4.46
C THR A 307 14.26 -2.72 -4.30
N HIS A 308 13.36 -2.18 -3.47
CA HIS A 308 12.05 -2.76 -3.17
C HIS A 308 10.93 -2.12 -4.02
N ILE A 309 11.07 -2.15 -5.35
CA ILE A 309 10.04 -1.67 -6.28
C ILE A 309 8.78 -2.55 -6.10
N GLY A 310 7.61 -1.94 -5.86
CA GLY A 310 6.34 -2.66 -5.70
C GLY A 310 6.02 -3.15 -4.28
N MET A 311 6.95 -3.02 -3.31
CA MET A 311 6.74 -3.55 -1.96
C MET A 311 5.66 -2.79 -1.19
N LYS A 312 5.63 -1.47 -1.35
CA LYS A 312 4.60 -0.63 -0.75
C LYS A 312 3.22 -1.02 -1.29
N GLU A 313 3.12 -1.16 -2.61
CA GLU A 313 1.92 -1.56 -3.32
C GLU A 313 1.49 -2.96 -2.89
N SER A 314 2.43 -3.89 -2.69
CA SER A 314 2.13 -5.23 -2.21
C SER A 314 1.57 -5.23 -0.78
N VAL A 315 2.14 -4.43 0.12
CA VAL A 315 1.61 -4.27 1.49
C VAL A 315 0.22 -3.63 1.45
N GLN A 316 0.05 -2.58 0.67
CA GLN A 316 -1.24 -1.93 0.52
C GLN A 316 -2.29 -2.88 -0.07
N ASP A 317 -1.90 -3.74 -1.01
CA ASP A 317 -2.79 -4.74 -1.61
C ASP A 317 -3.12 -5.87 -0.62
N ALA A 318 -2.10 -6.43 0.04
CA ALA A 318 -2.26 -7.51 1.01
C ALA A 318 -3.15 -7.10 2.19
N PHE A 319 -3.08 -5.84 2.64
CA PHE A 319 -3.86 -5.34 3.79
C PHE A 319 -4.97 -4.36 3.40
N SER A 320 -5.40 -4.39 2.14
CA SER A 320 -6.51 -3.57 1.61
C SER A 320 -7.88 -3.93 2.20
N GLY A 321 -7.97 -5.02 2.95
CA GLY A 321 -9.22 -5.63 3.41
C GLY A 321 -9.81 -6.66 2.44
N LYS A 322 -9.12 -6.96 1.33
CA LYS A 322 -9.53 -7.98 0.34
C LYS A 322 -9.64 -9.40 0.89
N PHE A 323 -8.88 -9.70 1.93
CA PHE A 323 -8.73 -11.05 2.46
C PHE A 323 -9.44 -11.14 3.82
N VAL A 324 -10.31 -12.14 3.92
CA VAL A 324 -11.24 -12.29 5.03
C VAL A 324 -10.66 -13.24 6.07
N GLN A 325 -10.71 -12.84 7.34
CA GLN A 325 -10.30 -13.66 8.47
C GLN A 325 -11.27 -14.84 8.68
N PRO A 326 -10.85 -15.91 9.40
CA PRO A 326 -11.73 -17.05 9.66
C PRO A 326 -13.06 -16.71 10.34
N ASP A 327 -13.14 -15.61 11.09
CA ASP A 327 -14.34 -15.11 11.77
C ASP A 327 -15.20 -14.16 10.91
N GLY A 328 -14.75 -13.85 9.69
CA GLY A 328 -15.48 -13.02 8.72
C GLY A 328 -15.02 -11.57 8.66
N ASP A 329 -14.16 -11.07 9.54
CA ASP A 329 -13.70 -9.67 9.47
C ASP A 329 -12.55 -9.49 8.45
N ALA A 330 -12.28 -8.26 8.00
CA ALA A 330 -11.14 -7.98 7.12
C ALA A 330 -10.03 -7.25 7.88
N LEU A 331 -8.78 -7.62 7.61
CA LEU A 331 -7.62 -6.88 8.11
C LEU A 331 -7.38 -5.67 7.21
N CYS A 332 -7.69 -4.48 7.72
CA CYS A 332 -7.64 -3.24 6.98
C CYS A 332 -6.56 -2.31 7.51
N ILE A 333 -5.91 -1.55 6.62
CA ILE A 333 -5.09 -0.41 7.00
C ILE A 333 -5.96 0.65 7.69
N ASP A 334 -5.71 0.85 8.98
CA ASP A 334 -6.29 1.91 9.79
C ASP A 334 -5.50 3.21 9.60
N LYS A 335 -4.17 3.12 9.63
CA LYS A 335 -3.27 4.28 9.59
C LYS A 335 -1.94 3.97 8.93
N GLU A 336 -1.43 4.93 8.16
CA GLU A 336 -0.07 4.95 7.63
C GLU A 336 0.68 6.19 8.15
N ASP A 337 1.79 5.97 8.87
CA ASP A 337 2.69 7.03 9.31
C ASP A 337 4.05 6.89 8.60
N TYR A 338 4.51 7.95 7.96
CA TYR A 338 5.77 7.95 7.20
C TYR A 338 6.86 8.77 7.89
N PHE A 339 8.04 8.19 8.07
CA PHE A 339 9.18 8.81 8.78
C PHE A 339 10.52 8.37 8.18
N ASP A 340 11.58 9.07 8.59
CA ASP A 340 12.96 8.70 8.31
C ASP A 340 13.52 7.91 9.49
N VAL A 341 13.98 6.70 9.23
CA VAL A 341 14.80 5.95 10.19
C VAL A 341 16.21 6.55 10.14
N GLU A 342 16.73 7.00 11.29
CA GLU A 342 18.08 7.58 11.37
C GLU A 342 19.12 6.54 10.92
N LYS A 343 20.07 6.98 10.09
CA LYS A 343 21.14 6.11 9.59
C LYS A 343 22.08 5.70 10.72
N GLY A 344 22.48 4.43 10.75
CA GLY A 344 23.43 3.89 11.73
C GLY A 344 22.79 3.41 13.05
N LEU A 345 21.47 3.27 13.12
CA LEU A 345 20.79 2.70 14.30
C LEU A 345 20.93 1.16 14.39
N GLY A 346 21.12 0.47 13.26
CA GLY A 346 21.27 -0.99 13.14
C GLY A 346 22.57 -1.40 12.43
N ARG A 347 23.19 -2.53 12.81
CA ARG A 347 24.44 -3.03 12.21
C ARG A 347 24.28 -3.38 10.73
N ALA A 348 23.07 -3.77 10.31
CA ALA A 348 22.75 -4.00 8.91
C ALA A 348 22.39 -2.73 8.11
N ASP A 349 22.14 -1.59 8.79
CA ASP A 349 21.99 -0.29 8.14
C ASP A 349 23.35 0.39 7.87
N GLU A 350 24.42 -0.09 8.51
CA GLU A 350 25.80 0.38 8.32
C GLU A 350 26.37 -0.02 6.94
N THR A 351 25.84 -1.07 6.32
CA THR A 351 26.30 -1.59 5.01
C THR A 351 25.46 -1.10 3.81
N GLY A 352 24.26 -0.54 4.03
CA GLY A 352 23.24 -0.40 2.97
C GLY A 352 22.93 0.99 2.42
N TYR A 353 23.41 2.10 2.99
CA TYR A 353 22.93 3.44 2.61
C TYR A 353 24.00 4.51 2.44
N ILE A 354 24.82 4.37 1.40
CA ILE A 354 25.61 5.48 0.85
C ILE A 354 24.64 6.59 0.40
N ARG A 355 24.69 7.78 1.02
CA ARG A 355 24.24 9.01 0.34
C ARG A 355 25.48 9.85 0.04
N LYS A 356 25.71 10.05 -1.25
CA LYS A 356 26.32 11.26 -1.81
C LYS A 356 25.63 12.48 -1.21
N TRP A 357 26.37 13.36 -0.54
CA TRP A 357 25.90 14.71 -0.20
C TRP A 357 26.98 15.72 -0.58
N HIS A 358 26.57 16.66 -1.43
CA HIS A 358 27.38 17.75 -1.97
C HIS A 358 27.29 18.97 -1.02
N PRO A 359 28.39 19.67 -0.67
CA PRO A 359 28.36 20.77 0.30
C PRO A 359 27.58 22.03 -0.14
N LEU A 360 27.27 22.20 -1.43
CA LEU A 360 26.69 23.42 -1.99
C LEU A 360 25.15 23.47 -1.96
N GLN A 361 24.46 22.41 -1.54
CA GLN A 361 22.98 22.42 -1.44
C GLN A 361 22.45 22.99 -0.11
N ARG A 362 23.31 23.52 0.77
CA ARG A 362 22.90 23.99 2.10
C ARG A 362 22.21 25.37 2.11
N ILE A 363 22.24 26.14 1.01
CA ILE A 363 21.77 27.54 0.99
C ILE A 363 20.45 27.74 0.22
N TRP A 364 19.96 26.75 -0.54
CA TRP A 364 18.72 26.89 -1.30
C TRP A 364 17.85 25.62 -1.24
N ARG A 365 17.05 25.47 -0.17
CA ARG A 365 15.69 24.87 -0.15
C ARG A 365 15.25 24.47 1.27
N GLN A 366 14.69 25.42 2.00
CA GLN A 366 13.53 25.12 2.85
C GLN A 366 12.29 25.10 1.92
N ARG A 367 12.02 23.96 1.26
CA ARG A 367 10.70 23.52 0.72
C ARG A 367 10.88 22.36 -0.26
N ARG A 368 10.23 21.23 0.06
CA ARG A 368 9.82 20.10 -0.80
C ARG A 368 10.91 19.28 -1.53
N PHE A 369 11.25 18.14 -0.93
CA PHE A 369 11.21 16.74 -1.44
C PHE A 369 12.18 15.90 -0.60
N VAL A 370 11.71 15.48 0.58
CA VAL A 370 12.42 14.52 1.44
C VAL A 370 11.76 13.17 1.19
N SER A 371 12.47 12.22 0.60
CA SER A 371 12.00 10.84 0.46
C SER A 371 11.93 10.24 1.86
N LYS A 372 10.71 10.02 2.38
CA LYS A 372 10.47 9.28 3.62
C LYS A 372 10.81 7.81 3.36
N ASN A 373 11.77 7.24 4.10
CA ASN A 373 12.32 5.91 3.81
C ASN A 373 11.69 4.76 4.61
N SER A 374 10.63 5.00 5.40
CA SER A 374 9.89 3.95 6.10
C SER A 374 8.42 4.31 6.29
N VAL A 375 7.58 3.28 6.41
CA VAL A 375 6.15 3.40 6.71
C VAL A 375 5.77 2.49 7.87
N LEU A 376 5.13 3.04 8.90
CA LEU A 376 4.43 2.29 9.93
C LEU A 376 2.98 2.14 9.49
N VAL A 377 2.53 0.90 9.37
CA VAL A 377 1.17 0.52 9.03
C VAL A 377 0.53 -0.05 10.28
N ARG A 378 -0.59 0.54 10.71
CA ARG A 378 -1.47 -0.05 11.73
C ARG A 378 -2.65 -0.70 11.04
N LEU A 379 -2.90 -1.95 11.39
CA LEU A 379 -4.00 -2.76 10.85
C LEU A 379 -5.01 -3.08 11.94
N LEU A 380 -6.28 -3.08 11.56
CA LEU A 380 -7.41 -3.46 12.41
C LEU A 380 -8.32 -4.43 11.67
N THR A 381 -8.89 -5.35 12.43
CA THR A 381 -10.04 -6.16 12.04
C THR A 381 -11.30 -5.31 12.08
N ARG A 382 -11.98 -5.15 10.93
CA ARG A 382 -13.29 -4.47 10.91
C ARG A 382 -14.25 -5.08 9.89
N SER A 383 -15.53 -4.96 10.22
CA SER A 383 -16.62 -5.06 9.24
C SER A 383 -16.55 -3.89 8.26
N LYS A 384 -17.08 -4.08 7.05
CA LYS A 384 -17.21 -3.03 6.05
C LYS A 384 -18.64 -2.48 6.09
N GLY A 385 -18.77 -1.16 6.21
CA GLY A 385 -20.07 -0.49 6.24
C GLY A 385 -20.52 -0.07 4.84
N PHE A 386 -21.76 -0.35 4.47
CA PHE A 386 -22.39 0.13 3.23
C PHE A 386 -23.64 0.96 3.52
N GLY A 387 -23.63 2.20 3.03
CA GLY A 387 -24.81 3.07 3.08
C GLY A 387 -25.86 2.61 2.07
N MET A 388 -27.11 2.41 2.52
CA MET A 388 -28.21 1.97 1.69
C MET A 388 -29.20 3.12 1.49
N LEU A 389 -29.26 3.66 0.27
CA LEU A 389 -30.12 4.78 -0.10
C LEU A 389 -31.12 4.37 -1.19
N PRO A 390 -32.25 3.72 -0.84
CA PRO A 390 -33.28 3.41 -1.82
C PRO A 390 -33.83 4.63 -2.55
N ALA A 391 -33.88 5.76 -1.85
CA ALA A 391 -34.45 7.02 -2.30
C ALA A 391 -35.93 6.91 -2.69
N ASP A 392 -36.26 6.80 -3.98
CA ASP A 392 -37.64 6.85 -4.46
C ASP A 392 -38.01 5.61 -5.32
N GLY A 393 -39.32 5.32 -5.40
CA GLY A 393 -39.92 4.35 -6.33
C GLY A 393 -39.33 2.93 -6.22
N ILE A 394 -39.00 2.32 -7.37
CA ILE A 394 -38.46 0.95 -7.42
C ILE A 394 -37.12 0.78 -6.73
N GLY A 395 -36.44 1.87 -6.34
CA GLY A 395 -35.25 1.79 -5.49
C GLY A 395 -35.49 0.93 -4.25
N HIS A 396 -36.68 1.02 -3.64
CA HIS A 396 -37.07 0.19 -2.51
C HIS A 396 -37.22 -1.31 -2.81
N GLU A 397 -37.35 -1.69 -4.08
CA GLU A 397 -37.49 -3.08 -4.53
C GLU A 397 -36.19 -3.68 -5.06
N VAL A 398 -35.32 -2.87 -5.67
CA VAL A 398 -34.11 -3.36 -6.36
C VAL A 398 -32.84 -3.37 -5.53
N LEU A 399 -32.72 -2.52 -4.50
CA LEU A 399 -31.59 -2.59 -3.57
C LEU A 399 -31.61 -3.80 -2.65
N PRO A 400 -32.76 -4.22 -2.06
CA PRO A 400 -32.76 -5.38 -1.18
C PRO A 400 -32.19 -6.65 -1.84
N PRO A 401 -32.51 -7.00 -3.11
CA PRO A 401 -31.84 -8.07 -3.83
C PRO A 401 -30.31 -7.92 -3.93
N ALA A 402 -29.82 -6.72 -4.22
CA ALA A 402 -28.39 -6.45 -4.27
C ALA A 402 -27.72 -6.63 -2.90
N GLN A 403 -28.36 -6.16 -1.83
CA GLN A 403 -27.92 -6.40 -0.45
C GLN A 403 -27.88 -7.89 -0.13
N ARG A 404 -28.91 -8.67 -0.48
CA ARG A 404 -28.96 -10.13 -0.22
C ARG A 404 -27.82 -10.88 -0.91
N VAL A 405 -27.47 -10.49 -2.14
CA VAL A 405 -26.31 -11.04 -2.87
C VAL A 405 -25.00 -10.74 -2.14
N LEU A 406 -24.82 -9.51 -1.63
CA LEU A 406 -23.63 -9.14 -0.87
C LEU A 406 -23.56 -9.87 0.49
N GLU A 407 -24.70 -10.04 1.18
CA GLU A 407 -24.81 -10.84 2.41
C GLU A 407 -24.43 -12.31 2.19
N GLU A 408 -24.85 -12.89 1.06
CA GLU A 408 -24.52 -14.28 0.71
C GLU A 408 -23.00 -14.45 0.49
N LEU A 409 -22.36 -13.52 -0.23
CA LEU A 409 -20.91 -13.54 -0.41
C LEU A 409 -20.15 -13.35 0.91
N SER A 410 -20.67 -12.52 1.80
CA SER A 410 -20.13 -12.35 3.15
C SER A 410 -20.24 -13.65 3.97
N THR A 411 -21.38 -14.34 3.89
CA THR A 411 -21.61 -15.65 4.53
C THR A 411 -20.66 -16.72 4.01
N ARG A 412 -20.34 -16.68 2.71
CA ARG A 412 -19.37 -17.57 2.06
C ARG A 412 -17.90 -17.15 2.27
N LYS A 413 -17.65 -16.07 3.02
CA LYS A 413 -16.32 -15.49 3.26
C LYS A 413 -15.60 -15.02 1.99
N ALA A 414 -16.35 -14.77 0.91
CA ALA A 414 -15.84 -14.12 -0.30
C ALA A 414 -15.75 -12.59 -0.13
N LEU A 415 -16.49 -12.05 0.85
CA LEU A 415 -16.40 -10.67 1.32
C LEU A 415 -16.25 -10.67 2.85
N PRO A 416 -15.67 -9.62 3.44
CA PRO A 416 -15.71 -9.46 4.88
C PRO A 416 -17.15 -9.29 5.36
N LYS A 417 -17.34 -9.32 6.68
CA LYS A 417 -18.61 -9.04 7.32
C LYS A 417 -19.08 -7.65 6.90
N LEU A 418 -20.29 -7.59 6.37
CA LEU A 418 -20.90 -6.36 5.90
C LEU A 418 -21.92 -5.83 6.91
N GLU A 419 -21.92 -4.52 7.11
CA GLU A 419 -22.94 -3.80 7.86
C GLU A 419 -23.68 -2.86 6.91
N PHE A 420 -25.00 -2.99 6.82
CA PHE A 420 -25.82 -2.17 5.95
C PHE A 420 -26.50 -1.08 6.76
N ILE A 421 -26.20 0.18 6.46
CA ILE A 421 -26.69 1.35 7.19
C ILE A 421 -27.78 2.02 6.35
N PRO A 422 -29.06 1.97 6.76
CA PRO A 422 -30.14 2.61 6.02
C PRO A 422 -30.00 4.14 6.10
N LEU A 423 -30.06 4.81 4.96
CA LEU A 423 -29.86 6.25 4.82
C LEU A 423 -30.99 6.88 4.00
N ASN A 424 -31.29 8.14 4.31
CA ASN A 424 -32.41 8.86 3.72
C ASN A 424 -31.94 9.82 2.62
N ALA A 425 -32.57 9.77 1.46
CA ALA A 425 -32.43 10.75 0.39
C ALA A 425 -33.67 10.67 -0.51
N GLY A 426 -33.81 11.62 -1.44
CA GLY A 426 -34.81 11.52 -2.51
C GLY A 426 -35.89 12.57 -2.46
N PHE A 427 -36.73 12.56 -3.50
CA PHE A 427 -37.84 13.51 -3.63
C PHE A 427 -38.97 13.17 -2.66
N ASP A 428 -39.24 11.89 -2.40
CA ASP A 428 -40.26 11.49 -1.43
C ASP A 428 -39.85 11.86 0.00
N TYR A 429 -38.56 11.75 0.31
CA TYR A 429 -38.02 12.27 1.58
C TYR A 429 -38.17 13.80 1.66
N PHE A 430 -37.79 14.54 0.60
CA PHE A 430 -38.00 15.99 0.51
C PHE A 430 -39.46 16.40 0.75
N ARG A 431 -40.43 15.68 0.18
CA ARG A 431 -41.85 15.98 0.36
C ARG A 431 -42.31 15.85 1.82
N ARG A 432 -41.65 15.00 2.61
CA ARG A 432 -41.99 14.78 4.03
C ARG A 432 -41.21 15.69 4.98
N SER A 433 -39.94 15.97 4.69
CA SER A 433 -39.02 16.66 5.60
C SER A 433 -38.67 18.09 5.18
N GLY A 434 -38.93 18.47 3.93
CA GLY A 434 -38.44 19.71 3.32
C GLY A 434 -36.97 19.66 2.88
N VAL A 435 -36.28 18.53 3.06
CA VAL A 435 -34.84 18.36 2.75
C VAL A 435 -34.66 17.12 1.88
N ALA A 436 -33.98 17.23 0.73
CA ALA A 436 -33.79 16.10 -0.19
C ALA A 436 -32.60 15.21 0.16
N LEU A 437 -31.58 15.79 0.81
CA LEU A 437 -30.39 15.12 1.29
C LEU A 437 -30.06 15.67 2.69
N PRO A 438 -30.42 14.97 3.77
CA PRO A 438 -30.13 15.42 5.13
C PRO A 438 -28.63 15.33 5.46
N ASP A 439 -28.12 16.26 6.29
CA ASP A 439 -26.71 16.35 6.66
C ASP A 439 -26.19 15.07 7.32
N GLU A 440 -27.01 14.39 8.13
CA GLU A 440 -26.68 13.10 8.74
C GLU A 440 -26.28 12.05 7.69
N THR A 441 -26.99 12.01 6.56
CA THR A 441 -26.63 11.10 5.45
C THR A 441 -25.28 11.47 4.85
N ILE A 442 -24.97 12.75 4.72
CA ILE A 442 -23.66 13.20 4.21
C ILE A 442 -22.54 12.79 5.15
N GLU A 443 -22.71 12.97 6.46
CA GLU A 443 -21.69 12.67 7.46
C GLU A 443 -21.41 11.16 7.57
N VAL A 444 -22.46 10.33 7.55
CA VAL A 444 -22.31 8.87 7.46
C VAL A 444 -21.60 8.48 6.17
N MET A 445 -22.00 9.03 5.02
CA MET A 445 -21.39 8.71 3.73
C MET A 445 -19.91 9.10 3.63
N LYS A 446 -19.48 10.16 4.32
CA LYS A 446 -18.07 10.62 4.33
C LYS A 446 -17.16 9.80 5.22
N SER A 447 -17.68 9.29 6.35
CA SER A 447 -16.82 8.82 7.45
C SER A 447 -17.29 7.54 8.15
N GLY A 448 -18.55 7.16 7.96
CA GLY A 448 -19.15 6.00 8.63
C GLY A 448 -19.26 4.74 7.77
N VAL A 449 -18.98 4.82 6.47
CA VAL A 449 -19.13 3.70 5.52
C VAL A 449 -17.97 3.64 4.52
N ASP A 450 -17.70 2.44 4.01
CA ASP A 450 -16.66 2.15 3.00
C ASP A 450 -17.20 2.24 1.56
N GLY A 451 -18.52 2.18 1.39
CA GLY A 451 -19.21 2.24 0.10
C GLY A 451 -20.70 2.49 0.28
N ALA A 452 -21.44 2.57 -0.80
CA ALA A 452 -22.88 2.76 -0.73
C ALA A 452 -23.64 2.21 -1.95
N MET A 453 -24.92 1.95 -1.77
CA MET A 453 -25.84 1.65 -2.85
C MET A 453 -26.92 2.72 -2.89
N PHE A 454 -27.17 3.26 -4.07
CA PHE A 454 -28.18 4.27 -4.35
C PHE A 454 -29.19 3.71 -5.34
N GLY A 455 -30.49 3.91 -5.07
CA GLY A 455 -31.56 3.38 -5.90
C GLY A 455 -31.85 4.29 -7.08
N SER A 456 -32.76 5.22 -6.86
CA SER A 456 -33.15 6.17 -7.90
C SER A 456 -33.89 7.36 -7.31
N VAL A 457 -33.93 8.49 -8.01
CA VAL A 457 -34.65 9.69 -7.56
C VAL A 457 -35.69 10.11 -8.57
N SER A 458 -36.89 10.37 -8.10
CA SER A 458 -38.00 10.93 -8.87
C SER A 458 -37.81 12.45 -9.04
N SER A 459 -36.79 12.85 -9.81
CA SER A 459 -36.46 14.27 -9.98
C SER A 459 -37.64 15.04 -10.63
N PRO A 460 -38.09 16.17 -10.05
CA PRO A 460 -39.18 16.97 -10.61
C PRO A 460 -38.78 17.56 -11.97
N SER A 461 -39.73 17.61 -12.90
CA SER A 461 -39.54 18.15 -14.26
C SER A 461 -39.47 19.67 -14.32
N HIS A 462 -39.73 20.35 -13.20
CA HIS A 462 -39.69 21.79 -13.07
C HIS A 462 -38.93 22.17 -11.79
N LYS A 463 -38.45 23.42 -11.73
CA LYS A 463 -37.77 23.93 -10.54
C LYS A 463 -38.74 23.95 -9.36
N VAL A 464 -38.39 23.23 -8.30
CA VAL A 464 -39.11 23.24 -7.01
C VAL A 464 -38.26 24.01 -6.00
N THR A 465 -38.84 25.04 -5.38
CA THR A 465 -38.14 25.85 -4.38
C THR A 465 -37.66 24.97 -3.22
N GLY A 466 -36.39 25.09 -2.84
CA GLY A 466 -35.78 24.30 -1.76
C GLY A 466 -35.29 22.91 -2.16
N TYR A 467 -35.66 22.41 -3.35
CA TYR A 467 -35.18 21.11 -3.83
C TYR A 467 -33.89 21.25 -4.64
N SER A 468 -32.91 20.42 -4.31
CA SER A 468 -31.77 20.12 -5.17
C SER A 468 -31.62 18.61 -5.30
N SER A 469 -31.11 18.14 -6.44
CA SER A 469 -30.96 16.70 -6.68
C SER A 469 -29.96 16.10 -5.68
N PRO A 470 -30.38 15.12 -4.84
CA PRO A 470 -29.55 14.58 -3.78
C PRO A 470 -28.37 13.79 -4.33
N ILE A 471 -28.54 13.08 -5.45
CA ILE A 471 -27.45 12.34 -6.10
C ILE A 471 -26.36 13.26 -6.63
N VAL A 472 -26.74 14.40 -7.23
CA VAL A 472 -25.78 15.41 -7.69
C VAL A 472 -25.05 16.06 -6.51
N ALA A 473 -25.75 16.28 -5.39
CA ALA A 473 -25.13 16.79 -4.17
C ALA A 473 -24.14 15.78 -3.57
N LEU A 474 -24.51 14.50 -3.46
CA LEU A 474 -23.63 13.43 -2.97
C LEU A 474 -22.35 13.32 -3.80
N ARG A 475 -22.46 13.31 -5.13
CA ARG A 475 -21.30 13.28 -6.04
C ARG A 475 -20.31 14.42 -5.77
N LYS A 476 -20.81 15.61 -5.44
CA LYS A 476 -19.97 16.77 -5.09
C LYS A 476 -19.37 16.67 -3.69
N HIS A 477 -20.18 16.32 -2.69
CA HIS A 477 -19.72 16.23 -1.30
C HIS A 477 -18.65 15.15 -1.08
N LEU A 478 -18.68 14.10 -1.89
CA LEU A 478 -17.76 12.96 -1.84
C LEU A 478 -16.71 12.96 -2.96
N ASP A 479 -16.70 13.99 -3.83
CA ASP A 479 -15.87 14.08 -5.05
C ASP A 479 -15.88 12.78 -5.88
N LEU A 480 -17.06 12.17 -6.08
CA LEU A 480 -17.26 10.98 -6.91
C LEU A 480 -17.14 11.36 -8.39
N TYR A 481 -15.91 11.60 -8.80
CA TYR A 481 -15.57 12.27 -10.04
C TYR A 481 -15.77 11.42 -11.29
N ALA A 482 -15.84 10.11 -11.13
CA ALA A 482 -16.06 9.17 -12.21
C ALA A 482 -17.44 8.55 -12.09
N ASN A 483 -18.17 8.51 -13.20
CA ASN A 483 -19.31 7.62 -13.36
C ASN A 483 -18.91 6.51 -14.36
N ILE A 484 -18.91 5.27 -13.90
CA ILE A 484 -18.44 4.10 -14.67
C ILE A 484 -19.66 3.25 -15.01
N ARG A 485 -19.91 3.06 -16.31
CA ARG A 485 -21.09 2.37 -16.87
C ARG A 485 -20.68 1.30 -17.87
N PRO A 486 -20.46 0.05 -17.42
CA PRO A 486 -20.29 -1.10 -18.29
C PRO A 486 -21.59 -1.45 -19.02
N VAL A 487 -21.47 -1.79 -20.29
CA VAL A 487 -22.55 -2.31 -21.14
C VAL A 487 -22.01 -3.54 -21.86
N SER A 488 -22.56 -4.70 -21.51
CA SER A 488 -22.15 -5.99 -22.10
C SER A 488 -23.37 -6.85 -22.44
N THR A 489 -23.34 -7.50 -23.61
CA THR A 489 -24.35 -8.47 -24.01
C THR A 489 -23.97 -9.87 -23.57
N VAL A 490 -24.98 -10.68 -23.27
CA VAL A 490 -24.81 -12.08 -22.83
C VAL A 490 -24.07 -12.95 -23.85
N ASP A 491 -24.18 -12.63 -25.14
CA ASP A 491 -23.48 -13.30 -26.24
C ASP A 491 -22.06 -12.78 -26.49
N GLY A 492 -21.61 -11.79 -25.72
CA GLY A 492 -20.27 -11.22 -25.77
C GLY A 492 -19.97 -10.36 -27.00
N LYS A 493 -20.98 -10.01 -27.82
CA LYS A 493 -20.77 -9.17 -29.01
C LYS A 493 -20.55 -7.70 -28.69
N VAL A 494 -21.18 -7.20 -27.63
CA VAL A 494 -20.95 -5.86 -27.10
C VAL A 494 -20.31 -6.02 -25.73
N ASP A 495 -19.20 -5.35 -25.50
CA ASP A 495 -18.53 -5.28 -24.21
C ASP A 495 -17.74 -3.98 -24.15
N MET A 496 -18.39 -2.92 -23.66
CA MET A 496 -17.81 -1.58 -23.58
C MET A 496 -18.04 -0.96 -22.21
N VAL A 497 -17.16 -0.06 -21.79
CA VAL A 497 -17.31 0.71 -20.54
C VAL A 497 -17.27 2.19 -20.85
N THR A 498 -18.31 2.93 -20.46
CA THR A 498 -18.27 4.39 -20.46
C THR A 498 -17.70 4.90 -19.14
N VAL A 499 -16.64 5.70 -19.21
CA VAL A 499 -15.99 6.38 -18.08
C VAL A 499 -16.28 7.88 -18.23
N ARG A 500 -17.34 8.32 -17.57
CA ARG A 500 -17.86 9.69 -17.63
C ARG A 500 -17.24 10.54 -16.54
N GLU A 501 -16.66 11.68 -16.93
CA GLU A 501 -16.30 12.75 -16.00
C GLU A 501 -17.58 13.31 -15.34
N ASN A 502 -17.63 13.39 -14.01
CA ASN A 502 -18.90 13.56 -13.29
C ASN A 502 -18.96 14.83 -12.41
N THR A 503 -18.02 15.77 -12.56
CA THR A 503 -17.91 16.96 -11.69
C THR A 503 -18.16 18.30 -12.39
N GLU A 504 -17.92 18.40 -13.69
CA GLU A 504 -17.94 19.68 -14.41
C GLU A 504 -18.79 19.67 -15.70
N CYS A 505 -18.30 20.26 -16.80
CA CYS A 505 -19.05 20.53 -18.03
C CYS A 505 -20.25 21.47 -17.76
N LEU A 506 -21.38 21.25 -18.45
CA LEU A 506 -22.62 22.00 -18.23
C LEU A 506 -23.28 21.68 -16.88
N TYR A 507 -22.84 20.62 -16.18
CA TYR A 507 -23.43 20.17 -14.91
C TYR A 507 -22.98 21.03 -13.71
N ILE A 508 -22.15 22.04 -13.95
CA ILE A 508 -21.89 23.11 -12.97
C ILE A 508 -23.13 24.00 -12.74
N LYS A 509 -24.14 23.93 -13.62
CA LYS A 509 -25.43 24.65 -13.51
C LYS A 509 -25.30 26.17 -13.34
N LYS A 510 -24.34 26.77 -14.06
CA LYS A 510 -24.19 28.23 -14.16
C LYS A 510 -24.99 28.71 -15.36
N GLU A 511 -26.25 29.09 -15.09
CA GLU A 511 -27.23 29.49 -16.09
C GLU A 511 -27.80 30.89 -15.79
N GLU A 512 -27.95 31.69 -16.83
CA GLU A 512 -28.46 33.07 -16.76
C GLU A 512 -29.59 33.24 -17.77
N LEU A 513 -30.63 34.00 -17.41
CA LEU A 513 -31.75 34.33 -18.29
C LEU A 513 -31.89 35.85 -18.38
N ASP A 514 -31.56 36.39 -19.54
CA ASP A 514 -31.68 37.81 -19.83
C ASP A 514 -32.91 38.11 -20.69
N ARG A 515 -33.42 39.33 -20.53
CA ARG A 515 -34.38 39.92 -21.45
C ARG A 515 -33.69 40.99 -22.28
N LEU A 516 -33.72 40.82 -23.61
CA LEU A 516 -33.11 41.76 -24.53
C LEU A 516 -33.97 43.04 -24.66
N PRO A 517 -33.40 44.16 -25.16
CA PRO A 517 -34.13 45.40 -25.36
C PRO A 517 -35.37 45.28 -26.25
N ASP A 518 -35.40 44.31 -27.17
CA ASP A 518 -36.54 44.03 -28.06
C ASP A 518 -37.65 43.17 -27.39
N GLY A 519 -37.51 42.85 -26.11
CA GLY A 519 -38.46 42.05 -25.33
C GLY A 519 -38.28 40.53 -25.46
N THR A 520 -37.39 40.06 -26.32
CA THR A 520 -37.04 38.63 -26.45
C THR A 520 -36.19 38.15 -25.28
N LYS A 521 -36.05 36.82 -25.11
CA LYS A 521 -35.30 36.21 -24.00
C LYS A 521 -34.07 35.48 -24.54
N VAL A 522 -32.96 35.58 -23.83
CA VAL A 522 -31.74 34.80 -24.09
C VAL A 522 -31.34 34.08 -22.83
N ALA A 523 -31.20 32.76 -22.91
CA ALA A 523 -30.61 31.95 -21.85
C ALA A 523 -29.16 31.61 -22.21
N ARG A 524 -28.25 31.67 -21.24
CA ARG A 524 -26.84 31.27 -21.40
C ARG A 524 -26.49 30.25 -20.34
N ALA A 525 -25.65 29.29 -20.70
CA ALA A 525 -25.09 28.31 -19.78
C ALA A 525 -23.57 28.26 -19.95
N THR A 526 -22.84 28.18 -18.84
CA THR A 526 -21.37 28.03 -18.88
C THR A 526 -21.01 26.55 -18.93
N ARG A 527 -20.25 26.17 -19.95
CA ARG A 527 -19.56 24.88 -20.02
C ARG A 527 -18.13 25.04 -19.49
N GLN A 528 -17.79 24.35 -18.42
CA GLN A 528 -16.44 24.38 -17.83
C GLN A 528 -15.74 23.04 -17.99
N ILE A 529 -14.51 23.06 -18.49
CA ILE A 529 -13.63 21.89 -18.53
C ILE A 529 -12.31 22.29 -17.87
N THR A 530 -11.77 21.44 -17.01
CA THR A 530 -10.49 21.66 -16.32
C THR A 530 -9.51 20.55 -16.62
N GLN A 531 -8.23 20.92 -16.68
CA GLN A 531 -7.14 19.97 -16.90
C GLN A 531 -7.13 18.87 -15.83
N ASN A 532 -7.23 19.23 -14.55
CA ASN A 532 -7.19 18.27 -13.44
C ASN A 532 -8.31 17.22 -13.52
N ALA A 533 -9.57 17.64 -13.74
CA ALA A 533 -10.69 16.70 -13.87
C ALA A 533 -10.55 15.79 -15.11
N SER A 534 -10.02 16.35 -16.20
CA SER A 534 -9.80 15.63 -17.46
C SER A 534 -8.63 14.64 -17.38
N GLU A 535 -7.53 14.99 -16.70
CA GLU A 535 -6.38 14.10 -16.51
C GLU A 535 -6.73 12.93 -15.60
N ARG A 536 -7.41 13.17 -14.47
CA ARG A 536 -7.78 12.10 -13.53
C ARG A 536 -8.76 11.09 -14.14
N ILE A 537 -9.78 11.57 -14.88
CA ILE A 537 -10.74 10.67 -15.55
C ILE A 537 -10.07 9.90 -16.69
N GLY A 538 -9.13 10.51 -17.40
CA GLY A 538 -8.30 9.85 -18.40
C GLY A 538 -7.45 8.73 -17.80
N LYS A 539 -6.75 9.02 -16.70
CA LYS A 539 -5.92 8.03 -15.99
C LYS A 539 -6.76 6.82 -15.56
N LEU A 540 -7.92 7.06 -14.95
CA LEU A 540 -8.85 6.00 -14.55
C LEU A 540 -9.32 5.16 -15.76
N ALA A 541 -9.61 5.80 -16.90
CA ALA A 541 -10.00 5.07 -18.12
C ALA A 541 -8.88 4.14 -18.62
N PHE A 542 -7.63 4.58 -18.61
CA PHE A 542 -6.49 3.71 -18.96
C PHE A 542 -6.29 2.58 -17.95
N GLU A 543 -6.45 2.84 -16.65
CA GLU A 543 -6.40 1.80 -15.61
C GLU A 543 -7.50 0.74 -15.79
N ILE A 544 -8.72 1.15 -16.13
CA ILE A 544 -9.82 0.23 -16.46
C ILE A 544 -9.47 -0.60 -17.70
N ALA A 545 -8.91 0.00 -18.75
CA ALA A 545 -8.49 -0.72 -19.95
C ALA A 545 -7.42 -1.77 -19.64
N LEU A 546 -6.46 -1.46 -18.77
CA LEU A 546 -5.45 -2.41 -18.28
C LEU A 546 -6.05 -3.56 -17.46
N LYS A 547 -7.02 -3.27 -16.58
CA LYS A 547 -7.70 -4.31 -15.78
C LYS A 547 -8.46 -5.27 -16.70
N ARG A 548 -9.20 -4.74 -17.68
CA ARG A 548 -9.92 -5.53 -18.69
C ARG A 548 -8.97 -6.38 -19.53
N ASP A 549 -7.83 -5.83 -19.93
CA ASP A 549 -6.76 -6.57 -20.62
C ASP A 549 -6.23 -7.76 -19.81
N LYS A 550 -6.03 -7.58 -18.50
CA LYS A 550 -5.61 -8.66 -17.61
C LYS A 550 -6.64 -9.80 -17.54
N VAL A 551 -7.94 -9.46 -17.50
CA VAL A 551 -9.03 -10.45 -17.55
C VAL A 551 -9.01 -11.22 -18.89
N ARG A 552 -8.82 -10.52 -20.02
CA ARG A 552 -8.67 -11.15 -21.34
C ARG A 552 -7.50 -12.13 -21.37
N GLN A 553 -6.34 -11.72 -20.87
CA GLN A 553 -5.14 -12.55 -20.82
C GLN A 553 -5.29 -13.77 -19.91
N SER A 554 -6.18 -13.71 -18.91
CA SER A 554 -6.48 -14.83 -18.01
C SER A 554 -7.52 -15.82 -18.59
N GLY A 555 -7.90 -15.66 -19.86
CA GLY A 555 -8.88 -16.53 -20.54
C GLY A 555 -10.32 -16.00 -20.55
N GLY A 556 -10.55 -14.77 -20.11
CA GLY A 556 -11.86 -14.12 -20.19
C GLY A 556 -12.30 -13.91 -21.64
N SER A 557 -13.57 -14.22 -21.94
CA SER A 557 -14.15 -13.97 -23.27
C SER A 557 -14.31 -12.47 -23.50
N SER A 558 -13.88 -11.99 -24.67
CA SER A 558 -13.98 -10.58 -25.06
C SER A 558 -14.00 -10.47 -26.59
N PRO A 559 -14.79 -9.52 -27.16
CA PRO A 559 -14.73 -9.21 -28.59
C PRO A 559 -13.46 -8.43 -28.99
N HIS A 560 -12.74 -7.88 -28.02
CA HIS A 560 -11.52 -7.08 -28.21
C HIS A 560 -10.26 -7.91 -28.14
N SER A 561 -9.36 -7.74 -29.12
CA SER A 561 -8.03 -8.37 -29.16
C SER A 561 -6.93 -7.54 -28.51
N GLU A 562 -7.13 -6.23 -28.36
CA GLU A 562 -6.17 -5.29 -27.76
C GLU A 562 -6.91 -4.28 -26.86
N PRO A 563 -6.32 -3.78 -25.77
CA PRO A 563 -6.93 -2.74 -24.96
C PRO A 563 -6.97 -1.40 -25.69
N SER A 564 -8.12 -0.73 -25.64
CA SER A 564 -8.26 0.61 -26.22
C SER A 564 -9.07 1.58 -25.35
N VAL A 565 -8.68 2.86 -25.41
CA VAL A 565 -9.38 3.99 -24.81
C VAL A 565 -9.81 4.95 -25.91
N TRP A 566 -11.11 5.21 -25.99
CA TRP A 566 -11.75 6.10 -26.95
C TRP A 566 -12.07 7.44 -26.27
N SER A 567 -11.34 8.49 -26.61
CA SER A 567 -11.55 9.86 -26.15
C SER A 567 -12.64 10.54 -26.96
N ILE A 568 -13.80 10.75 -26.33
CA ILE A 568 -15.01 11.26 -26.99
C ILE A 568 -15.10 12.77 -26.85
N HIS A 569 -15.22 13.48 -27.98
CA HIS A 569 -15.20 14.94 -28.00
C HIS A 569 -15.97 15.56 -29.17
N LYS A 570 -16.07 16.89 -29.22
CA LYS A 570 -16.58 17.69 -30.34
C LYS A 570 -15.67 18.89 -30.62
N SER A 571 -14.35 18.70 -30.53
CA SER A 571 -13.34 19.74 -30.73
C SER A 571 -13.35 20.44 -32.11
N ASN A 572 -14.04 19.88 -33.11
CA ASN A 572 -14.27 20.59 -34.38
C ASN A 572 -15.27 21.76 -34.24
N VAL A 573 -16.04 21.81 -33.15
CA VAL A 573 -16.94 22.90 -32.77
C VAL A 573 -16.42 23.61 -31.52
N LEU A 574 -16.09 22.85 -30.48
CA LEU A 574 -15.64 23.36 -29.18
C LEU A 574 -14.12 23.27 -29.04
N SER A 575 -13.40 24.02 -29.88
CA SER A 575 -11.94 23.91 -30.01
C SER A 575 -11.17 24.08 -28.70
N VAL A 576 -11.61 24.97 -27.81
CA VAL A 576 -10.93 25.24 -26.53
C VAL A 576 -11.30 24.21 -25.46
N THR A 577 -12.59 24.08 -25.15
CA THR A 577 -13.03 23.22 -24.03
C THR A 577 -12.85 21.73 -24.33
N ASP A 578 -13.17 21.27 -25.55
CA ASP A 578 -12.88 19.89 -25.95
C ASP A 578 -11.43 19.69 -26.38
N GLY A 579 -10.73 20.75 -26.81
CA GLY A 579 -9.27 20.70 -27.02
C GLY A 579 -8.54 20.37 -25.72
N LEU A 580 -8.84 21.11 -24.65
CA LEU A 580 -8.25 20.90 -23.32
C LEU A 580 -8.52 19.48 -22.80
N PHE A 581 -9.76 18.97 -22.94
CA PHE A 581 -10.09 17.60 -22.57
C PHE A 581 -9.19 16.61 -23.30
N ARG A 582 -9.10 16.70 -24.63
CA ARG A 582 -8.27 15.80 -25.47
C ARG A 582 -6.79 15.84 -25.10
N GLU A 583 -6.24 17.03 -24.90
CA GLU A 583 -4.84 17.22 -24.48
C GLU A 583 -4.58 16.59 -23.11
N SER A 584 -5.53 16.73 -22.18
CA SER A 584 -5.45 16.13 -20.85
C SER A 584 -5.52 14.60 -20.89
N ILE A 585 -6.37 14.01 -21.73
CA ILE A 585 -6.40 12.55 -21.93
C ILE A 585 -5.09 12.05 -22.52
N LYS A 586 -4.49 12.80 -23.47
CA LYS A 586 -3.16 12.47 -24.02
C LYS A 586 -2.04 12.60 -22.98
N ALA A 587 -2.14 13.59 -22.09
CA ALA A 587 -1.20 13.73 -20.97
C ALA A 587 -1.32 12.56 -19.99
N ALA A 588 -2.56 12.14 -19.66
CA ALA A 588 -2.81 10.96 -18.83
C ALA A 588 -2.25 9.68 -19.46
N HIS A 589 -2.39 9.49 -20.78
CA HIS A 589 -1.79 8.36 -21.51
C HIS A 589 -0.27 8.27 -21.33
N LYS A 590 0.42 9.42 -21.35
CA LYS A 590 1.88 9.51 -21.21
C LYS A 590 2.37 9.52 -19.75
N SER A 591 1.46 9.50 -18.78
CA SER A 591 1.82 9.65 -17.36
C SER A 591 2.37 8.37 -16.71
N ASP A 592 2.19 7.23 -17.36
CA ASP A 592 2.60 5.91 -16.87
C ASP A 592 2.95 5.00 -18.06
N GLU A 593 4.16 4.44 -18.07
CA GLU A 593 4.65 3.56 -19.14
C GLU A 593 3.76 2.32 -19.35
N ARG A 594 3.02 1.89 -18.32
CA ARG A 594 2.05 0.77 -18.45
C ARG A 594 0.94 1.09 -19.44
N PHE A 595 0.64 2.36 -19.70
CA PHE A 595 -0.39 2.77 -20.63
C PHE A 595 0.07 2.73 -22.10
N ASP A 596 1.38 2.54 -22.38
CA ASP A 596 1.90 2.49 -23.75
C ASP A 596 1.32 1.33 -24.56
N LYS A 597 0.90 0.24 -23.91
CA LYS A 597 0.20 -0.88 -24.56
C LYS A 597 -1.28 -0.62 -24.83
N VAL A 598 -1.87 0.45 -24.29
CA VAL A 598 -3.28 0.80 -24.50
C VAL A 598 -3.39 1.75 -25.67
N LYS A 599 -4.19 1.35 -26.67
CA LYS A 599 -4.43 2.17 -27.86
C LYS A 599 -5.34 3.34 -27.54
N LEU A 600 -4.83 4.56 -27.68
CA LEU A 600 -5.64 5.78 -27.58
C LEU A 600 -6.25 6.13 -28.95
N VAL A 601 -7.58 6.22 -29.00
CA VAL A 601 -8.35 6.63 -30.19
C VAL A 601 -9.14 7.89 -29.88
N GLU A 602 -9.12 8.87 -30.79
CA GLU A 602 -9.94 10.08 -30.67
C GLU A 602 -11.19 9.94 -31.57
N GLN A 603 -12.37 10.27 -31.03
CA GLN A 603 -13.63 10.05 -31.74
C GLN A 603 -14.61 11.19 -31.49
N LEU A 604 -15.18 11.73 -32.57
CA LEU A 604 -16.22 12.74 -32.45
C LEU A 604 -17.51 12.12 -31.90
N VAL A 605 -18.18 12.79 -30.96
CA VAL A 605 -19.37 12.27 -30.25
C VAL A 605 -20.56 11.96 -31.17
N ASP A 606 -20.77 12.77 -32.20
CA ASP A 606 -21.81 12.54 -33.22
C ASP A 606 -21.55 11.24 -34.01
N SER A 607 -20.31 11.06 -34.48
CA SER A 607 -19.88 9.84 -35.15
C SER A 607 -19.78 8.65 -34.18
N PHE A 608 -19.47 8.88 -32.91
CA PHE A 608 -19.50 7.83 -31.88
C PHE A 608 -20.90 7.24 -31.78
N VAL A 609 -21.92 8.07 -31.57
CA VAL A 609 -23.32 7.61 -31.46
C VAL A 609 -23.72 6.83 -32.71
N TYR A 610 -23.41 7.34 -33.91
CA TYR A 610 -23.70 6.63 -35.16
C TYR A 610 -23.02 5.24 -35.23
N ARG A 611 -21.74 5.16 -34.85
CA ARG A 611 -20.97 3.90 -34.87
C ARG A 611 -21.39 2.95 -33.76
N MET A 612 -21.78 3.45 -32.60
CA MET A 612 -22.26 2.66 -31.46
C MET A 612 -23.49 1.81 -31.84
N PHE A 613 -24.38 2.33 -32.68
CA PHE A 613 -25.52 1.54 -33.15
C PHE A 613 -25.20 0.61 -34.34
N ARG A 614 -24.13 0.88 -35.08
CA ARG A 614 -23.78 0.15 -36.31
C ARG A 614 -22.74 -0.95 -36.08
N GLU A 615 -21.76 -0.68 -35.23
CA GLU A 615 -20.57 -1.51 -34.97
C GLU A 615 -20.11 -1.38 -33.50
N PRO A 616 -20.99 -1.62 -32.50
CA PRO A 616 -20.64 -1.43 -31.08
C PRO A 616 -19.44 -2.26 -30.61
N GLN A 617 -19.18 -3.40 -31.25
CA GLN A 617 -18.14 -4.36 -30.87
C GLN A 617 -16.70 -3.81 -30.93
N ILE A 618 -16.48 -2.62 -31.49
CA ILE A 618 -15.15 -2.01 -31.61
C ILE A 618 -14.76 -1.17 -30.37
N PHE A 619 -15.72 -0.85 -29.51
CA PHE A 619 -15.52 0.07 -28.39
C PHE A 619 -15.17 -0.72 -27.13
N ASP A 620 -13.98 -0.48 -26.55
CA ASP A 620 -13.54 -1.11 -25.28
C ASP A 620 -13.81 -0.16 -24.10
N VAL A 621 -12.94 0.83 -23.87
CA VAL A 621 -13.18 1.87 -22.85
C VAL A 621 -13.44 3.21 -23.53
N CYS A 622 -14.52 3.89 -23.18
CA CYS A 622 -14.93 5.17 -23.76
C CYS A 622 -14.91 6.27 -22.70
N VAL A 623 -13.99 7.22 -22.80
CA VAL A 623 -13.84 8.32 -21.85
C VAL A 623 -14.44 9.60 -22.41
N ALA A 624 -15.29 10.27 -21.62
CA ALA A 624 -16.07 11.40 -22.12
C ALA A 624 -16.28 12.49 -21.04
N PRO A 625 -16.33 13.78 -21.42
CA PRO A 625 -16.83 14.85 -20.57
C PRO A 625 -18.29 14.61 -20.17
N ASN A 626 -18.71 15.18 -19.03
CA ASN A 626 -19.97 14.89 -18.36
C ASN A 626 -21.21 14.73 -19.27
N LEU A 627 -21.58 15.77 -20.04
CA LEU A 627 -22.77 15.71 -20.91
C LEU A 627 -22.69 14.62 -21.98
N TYR A 628 -21.52 14.44 -22.60
CA TYR A 628 -21.36 13.43 -23.64
C TYR A 628 -21.42 12.04 -23.04
N GLY A 629 -20.74 11.81 -21.91
CA GLY A 629 -20.78 10.57 -21.16
C GLY A 629 -22.20 10.18 -20.73
N ASP A 630 -23.01 11.16 -20.30
CA ASP A 630 -24.42 10.93 -19.96
C ASP A 630 -25.20 10.37 -21.16
N ILE A 631 -25.17 11.10 -22.28
CA ILE A 631 -25.93 10.75 -23.48
C ILE A 631 -25.49 9.41 -24.06
N ILE A 632 -24.18 9.18 -24.20
CA ILE A 632 -23.68 7.95 -24.84
C ILE A 632 -23.89 6.73 -23.97
N SER A 633 -23.82 6.86 -22.64
CA SER A 633 -24.04 5.71 -21.76
C SER A 633 -25.50 5.29 -21.69
N ASP A 634 -26.44 6.25 -21.68
CA ASP A 634 -27.87 5.96 -21.81
C ASP A 634 -28.19 5.37 -23.21
N GLY A 635 -27.57 5.91 -24.26
CA GLY A 635 -27.69 5.37 -25.61
C GLY A 635 -27.16 3.94 -25.74
N ALA A 636 -26.05 3.62 -25.07
CA ALA A 636 -25.46 2.28 -25.06
C ALA A 636 -26.35 1.25 -24.37
N ALA A 637 -27.15 1.66 -23.36
CA ALA A 637 -28.11 0.77 -22.70
C ALA A 637 -29.15 0.16 -23.67
N ALA A 638 -29.47 0.86 -24.76
CA ALA A 638 -30.36 0.33 -25.80
C ALA A 638 -29.78 -0.91 -26.52
N LEU A 639 -28.47 -1.13 -26.46
CA LEU A 639 -27.80 -2.29 -27.09
C LEU A 639 -28.02 -3.60 -26.33
N VAL A 640 -28.40 -3.53 -25.04
CA VAL A 640 -28.57 -4.70 -24.15
C VAL A 640 -30.03 -5.00 -23.82
N GLY A 641 -30.97 -4.35 -24.52
CA GLY A 641 -32.40 -4.65 -24.50
C GLY A 641 -33.19 -3.94 -23.38
N SER A 642 -32.66 -3.85 -22.16
CA SER A 642 -33.34 -3.19 -21.04
C SER A 642 -32.40 -2.35 -20.18
N LEU A 643 -32.88 -1.18 -19.72
CA LEU A 643 -32.20 -0.40 -18.68
C LEU A 643 -32.11 -1.16 -17.35
N GLY A 644 -33.00 -2.13 -17.12
CA GLY A 644 -33.05 -2.99 -15.93
C GLY A 644 -31.84 -3.90 -15.75
N VAL A 645 -30.95 -4.00 -16.74
CA VAL A 645 -29.73 -4.83 -16.67
C VAL A 645 -28.41 -4.04 -16.70
N VAL A 646 -28.48 -2.71 -16.76
CA VAL A 646 -27.31 -1.84 -16.95
C VAL A 646 -26.82 -1.28 -15.60
N PRO A 647 -25.64 -1.68 -15.13
CA PRO A 647 -25.08 -1.19 -13.88
C PRO A 647 -24.38 0.15 -14.03
N SER A 648 -24.21 0.85 -12.91
CA SER A 648 -23.21 1.91 -12.82
C SER A 648 -22.65 2.07 -11.41
N ILE A 649 -21.50 2.72 -11.30
CA ILE A 649 -21.00 3.26 -10.04
C ILE A 649 -20.65 4.73 -10.22
N ASN A 650 -20.80 5.50 -9.15
CA ASN A 650 -20.13 6.79 -8.99
C ASN A 650 -18.96 6.59 -8.03
N ALA A 651 -17.75 6.91 -8.47
CA ALA A 651 -16.55 6.56 -7.74
C ALA A 651 -15.56 7.71 -7.66
N ASN A 652 -14.79 7.69 -6.57
CA ASN A 652 -13.51 8.35 -6.46
C ASN A 652 -12.42 7.27 -6.25
N ASP A 653 -11.22 7.65 -5.87
CA ASP A 653 -10.09 6.72 -5.74
C ASP A 653 -10.28 5.68 -4.61
N THR A 654 -11.08 5.98 -3.58
CA THR A 654 -11.21 5.16 -2.36
C THR A 654 -12.65 4.75 -2.01
N PHE A 655 -13.65 5.32 -2.68
CA PHE A 655 -15.07 5.12 -2.40
C PHE A 655 -15.84 4.90 -3.71
N ALA A 656 -16.77 3.95 -3.69
CA ALA A 656 -17.71 3.72 -4.78
C ALA A 656 -19.14 3.66 -4.25
N MET A 657 -20.05 4.24 -5.02
CA MET A 657 -21.48 4.16 -4.81
C MET A 657 -22.14 3.50 -6.01
N GLY A 658 -22.64 2.27 -5.83
CA GLY A 658 -23.41 1.56 -6.85
C GLY A 658 -24.76 2.23 -7.10
N GLU A 659 -25.08 2.48 -8.37
CA GLU A 659 -26.31 3.13 -8.81
C GLU A 659 -26.78 2.46 -10.11
N PRO A 660 -27.93 1.77 -10.14
CA PRO A 660 -28.47 1.27 -11.41
C PRO A 660 -28.81 2.45 -12.33
N VAL A 661 -28.68 2.28 -13.65
CA VAL A 661 -28.91 3.39 -14.60
C VAL A 661 -30.39 3.79 -14.72
N HIS A 662 -31.31 2.86 -14.44
CA HIS A 662 -32.75 3.12 -14.58
C HIS A 662 -33.26 4.16 -13.55
N GLY A 663 -34.35 4.85 -13.91
CA GLY A 663 -35.04 5.76 -12.98
C GLY A 663 -35.90 5.06 -11.93
N SER A 664 -36.77 5.81 -11.27
CA SER A 664 -37.64 5.34 -10.18
C SER A 664 -38.87 4.56 -10.60
N ALA A 665 -39.18 4.52 -11.90
CA ALA A 665 -40.27 3.74 -12.50
C ALA A 665 -41.56 3.69 -11.64
N PRO A 666 -42.16 4.86 -11.34
CA PRO A 666 -43.29 4.96 -10.40
C PRO A 666 -44.53 4.18 -10.87
N ASP A 667 -44.61 3.86 -12.16
CA ASP A 667 -45.66 3.05 -12.78
C ASP A 667 -45.62 1.57 -12.36
N ILE A 668 -44.46 1.05 -11.95
CA ILE A 668 -44.29 -0.34 -11.47
C ILE A 668 -43.88 -0.45 -10.01
N ALA A 669 -43.60 0.67 -9.33
CA ALA A 669 -43.22 0.69 -7.93
C ALA A 669 -44.28 0.00 -7.04
N GLY A 670 -43.81 -0.84 -6.11
CA GLY A 670 -44.60 -1.62 -5.17
C GLY A 670 -45.27 -2.87 -5.75
N LYS A 671 -44.95 -3.26 -6.99
CA LYS A 671 -45.59 -4.39 -7.67
C LYS A 671 -44.74 -5.67 -7.68
N ASN A 672 -43.51 -5.62 -7.16
CA ASN A 672 -42.56 -6.74 -7.15
C ASN A 672 -42.24 -7.27 -8.56
N ILE A 673 -42.17 -6.38 -9.55
CA ILE A 673 -41.85 -6.73 -10.95
C ILE A 673 -40.70 -5.88 -11.51
N ALA A 674 -40.05 -5.07 -10.67
CA ALA A 674 -38.85 -4.32 -11.05
C ALA A 674 -37.69 -5.29 -11.28
N ASN A 675 -36.85 -5.02 -12.28
CA ASN A 675 -35.68 -5.86 -12.57
C ASN A 675 -34.52 -5.52 -11.63
N PRO A 676 -34.06 -6.45 -10.75
CA PRO A 676 -33.00 -6.15 -9.80
C PRO A 676 -31.59 -6.26 -10.40
N ILE A 677 -31.45 -6.74 -11.64
CA ILE A 677 -30.14 -7.11 -12.21
C ILE A 677 -29.19 -5.91 -12.30
N ALA A 678 -29.67 -4.73 -12.70
CA ALA A 678 -28.86 -3.52 -12.73
C ALA A 678 -28.29 -3.18 -11.34
N SER A 679 -29.09 -3.34 -10.28
CA SER A 679 -28.65 -3.08 -8.90
C SER A 679 -27.65 -4.14 -8.41
N ILE A 680 -27.92 -5.42 -8.69
CA ILE A 680 -27.00 -6.53 -8.36
C ILE A 680 -25.65 -6.35 -9.07
N ARG A 681 -25.66 -6.04 -10.37
CA ARG A 681 -24.43 -5.76 -11.13
C ARG A 681 -23.74 -4.47 -10.68
N SER A 682 -24.49 -3.46 -10.21
CA SER A 682 -23.89 -2.25 -9.63
C SER A 682 -23.20 -2.53 -8.30
N ALA A 683 -23.75 -3.43 -7.49
CA ALA A 683 -23.09 -3.93 -6.28
C ALA A 683 -21.80 -4.71 -6.62
N ALA A 684 -21.82 -5.56 -7.65
CA ALA A 684 -20.63 -6.23 -8.17
C ALA A 684 -19.56 -5.23 -8.62
N LEU A 685 -19.95 -4.22 -9.41
CA LEU A 685 -19.05 -3.18 -9.89
C LEU A 685 -18.47 -2.33 -8.75
N MET A 686 -19.26 -2.07 -7.70
CA MET A 686 -18.82 -1.38 -6.49
C MET A 686 -17.72 -2.17 -5.77
N ILE A 687 -17.96 -3.45 -5.46
CA ILE A 687 -16.97 -4.27 -4.76
C ILE A 687 -15.75 -4.57 -5.65
N GLU A 688 -15.90 -4.63 -6.97
CA GLU A 688 -14.80 -4.71 -7.92
C GLU A 688 -13.90 -3.47 -7.85
N HIS A 689 -14.50 -2.28 -7.77
CA HIS A 689 -13.75 -1.03 -7.58
C HIS A 689 -13.02 -0.98 -6.24
N MET A 690 -13.63 -1.55 -5.20
CA MET A 690 -13.00 -1.76 -3.89
C MET A 690 -11.94 -2.88 -3.90
N GLY A 691 -11.80 -3.59 -5.02
CA GLY A 691 -10.76 -4.57 -5.27
C GLY A 691 -11.12 -6.03 -4.96
N TYR A 692 -12.39 -6.34 -4.70
CA TYR A 692 -12.92 -7.71 -4.58
C TYR A 692 -13.34 -8.28 -5.94
N SER A 693 -12.38 -8.34 -6.88
CA SER A 693 -12.66 -8.72 -8.27
C SER A 693 -13.22 -10.15 -8.43
N ASP A 694 -12.74 -11.11 -7.65
CA ASP A 694 -13.23 -12.50 -7.74
C ASP A 694 -14.68 -12.63 -7.24
N ALA A 695 -15.00 -11.92 -6.14
CA ALA A 695 -16.36 -11.84 -5.62
C ALA A 695 -17.31 -11.18 -6.65
N ALA A 696 -16.89 -10.07 -7.25
CA ALA A 696 -17.64 -9.42 -8.33
C ALA A 696 -17.84 -10.35 -9.54
N ALA A 697 -16.79 -11.07 -9.96
CA ALA A 697 -16.84 -12.01 -11.06
C ALA A 697 -17.84 -13.15 -10.82
N SER A 698 -17.97 -13.63 -9.57
CA SER A 698 -18.98 -14.63 -9.21
C SER A 698 -20.40 -14.10 -9.39
N ILE A 699 -20.67 -12.83 -9.03
CA ILE A 699 -21.98 -12.18 -9.26
C ILE A 699 -22.26 -12.05 -10.76
N TYR A 700 -21.30 -11.53 -11.53
CA TYR A 700 -21.47 -11.37 -12.98
C TYR A 700 -21.79 -12.71 -13.64
N LYS A 701 -21.06 -13.77 -13.26
CA LYS A 701 -21.30 -15.13 -13.76
C LYS A 701 -22.69 -15.64 -13.39
N ALA A 702 -23.10 -15.53 -12.13
CA ALA A 702 -24.42 -15.99 -11.68
C ALA A 702 -25.57 -15.26 -12.40
N VAL A 703 -25.45 -13.94 -12.55
CA VAL A 703 -26.42 -13.14 -13.32
C VAL A 703 -26.46 -13.55 -14.79
N ASP A 704 -25.30 -13.75 -15.42
CA ASP A 704 -25.23 -14.17 -16.81
C ASP A 704 -25.81 -15.57 -17.02
N GLU A 705 -25.63 -16.50 -16.07
CA GLU A 705 -26.25 -17.83 -16.11
C GLU A 705 -27.78 -17.75 -16.06
N VAL A 706 -28.34 -16.93 -15.16
CA VAL A 706 -29.80 -16.70 -15.07
C VAL A 706 -30.34 -16.09 -16.37
N LEU A 707 -29.64 -15.09 -16.93
CA LEU A 707 -30.03 -14.46 -18.20
C LEU A 707 -29.91 -15.42 -19.39
N LYS A 708 -28.88 -16.27 -19.44
CA LYS A 708 -28.70 -17.29 -20.48
C LYS A 708 -29.77 -18.37 -20.43
N GLU A 709 -30.15 -18.82 -19.23
CA GLU A 709 -31.21 -19.81 -19.06
C GLU A 709 -32.57 -19.26 -19.51
N GLY A 710 -32.80 -17.95 -19.33
CA GLY A 710 -33.97 -17.25 -19.86
C GLY A 710 -35.31 -17.63 -19.24
N LYS A 711 -35.31 -18.41 -18.14
CA LYS A 711 -36.53 -18.85 -17.45
C LYS A 711 -37.02 -17.84 -16.42
N MET A 712 -36.11 -17.27 -15.63
CA MET A 712 -36.42 -16.33 -14.56
C MET A 712 -36.17 -14.91 -15.05
N LEU A 713 -37.05 -14.41 -15.92
CA LEU A 713 -36.99 -13.06 -16.49
C LEU A 713 -38.15 -12.20 -15.99
N THR A 714 -37.87 -10.93 -15.70
CA THR A 714 -38.86 -9.89 -15.36
C THR A 714 -39.57 -9.36 -16.62
N PRO A 715 -40.69 -8.62 -16.46
CA PRO A 715 -41.50 -8.15 -17.60
C PRO A 715 -40.77 -7.25 -18.61
N ASP A 716 -39.78 -6.47 -18.17
CA ASP A 716 -38.94 -5.64 -19.06
C ASP A 716 -38.08 -6.46 -20.03
N LEU A 717 -37.81 -7.72 -19.70
CA LEU A 717 -37.13 -8.69 -20.56
C LEU A 717 -38.13 -9.65 -21.25
N GLY A 718 -39.43 -9.36 -21.19
CA GLY A 718 -40.49 -10.18 -21.80
C GLY A 718 -40.92 -11.40 -20.97
N GLY A 719 -40.42 -11.53 -19.73
CA GLY A 719 -40.78 -12.61 -18.83
C GLY A 719 -42.00 -12.31 -17.95
N LYS A 720 -42.24 -13.18 -16.95
CA LYS A 720 -43.36 -13.08 -15.99
C LYS A 720 -42.93 -13.21 -14.53
N SER A 721 -41.62 -13.27 -14.29
CA SER A 721 -41.06 -13.49 -12.96
C SER A 721 -41.06 -12.19 -12.18
N SER A 722 -41.21 -12.30 -10.87
CA SER A 722 -41.12 -11.19 -9.94
C SER A 722 -39.67 -10.78 -9.66
N THR A 723 -39.48 -9.62 -9.02
CA THR A 723 -38.17 -9.18 -8.51
C THR A 723 -37.57 -10.25 -7.58
N THR A 724 -38.39 -10.83 -6.71
CA THR A 724 -37.99 -11.92 -5.80
C THR A 724 -37.57 -13.19 -6.54
N ASP A 725 -38.31 -13.60 -7.58
CA ASP A 725 -37.96 -14.80 -8.35
C ASP A 725 -36.58 -14.66 -9.01
N VAL A 726 -36.27 -13.48 -9.57
CA VAL A 726 -34.96 -13.20 -10.16
C VAL A 726 -33.86 -13.15 -9.10
N GLN A 727 -34.12 -12.54 -7.94
CA GLN A 727 -33.19 -12.55 -6.81
C GLN A 727 -32.84 -13.98 -6.41
N ASP A 728 -33.84 -14.83 -6.19
CA ASP A 728 -33.64 -16.20 -5.71
C ASP A 728 -32.93 -17.06 -6.77
N ALA A 729 -33.18 -16.81 -8.05
CA ALA A 729 -32.46 -17.43 -9.15
C ALA A 729 -30.96 -17.06 -9.14
N VAL A 730 -30.63 -15.78 -8.92
CA VAL A 730 -29.24 -15.32 -8.82
C VAL A 730 -28.56 -15.91 -7.58
N LEU A 731 -29.21 -15.90 -6.42
CA LEU A 731 -28.68 -16.48 -5.18
C LEU A 731 -28.42 -17.99 -5.31
N LYS A 732 -29.24 -18.71 -6.08
CA LYS A 732 -29.05 -20.13 -6.36
C LYS A 732 -27.89 -20.40 -7.32
N ALA A 733 -27.61 -19.48 -8.25
CA ALA A 733 -26.53 -19.59 -9.23
C ALA A 733 -25.18 -19.15 -8.68
N LEU A 734 -25.16 -18.26 -7.68
CA LEU A 734 -23.99 -17.97 -6.85
C LEU A 734 -23.53 -19.25 -6.16
#